data_AF-A0A7W6MA15-F1
#
_entry.id   AF-A0A7W6MA15-F1
#
_cell.length_a   1.000
_cell.length_b   1.000
_cell.length_c   1.000
_cell.angle_alpha   90.00
_cell.angle_beta   90.00
_cell.angle_gamma   90.00
#
_symmetry.space_group_name_H-M   'P 1'
#
loop_
_entity.id
_entity.type
_entity.pdbx_description
1 polymer ?
#
loop_
_entity_poly.entity_id
_entity_poly.type
_entity_poly.pdbx_seq_one_letter_code
_entity_poly.pdbx_strand_id
1 'polypeptide(L)'
;MPVKTVHCIGTSDRSADEIWAVAAEFAAPWHPMIDWMALEPASGGRIIRRFAAKGDDQVVREQLTYLSHSDRIFAYTALEGITGADRYDAWLQISDDGTGSRLNWSADIDAEATRARQIAQGTEAVFKAGIEALASGPLKRSKNRSLPDPVKTTTTQIAGSPSLAVTTLRRKYPDSKVLCLFLHGIGGNRSNWDTQVSALGSMMPMASLDLRGYGDSELGAAQSTLQDYFDDIDRVMDHFGAEKLVLCGLSYGAWIAASYALQKPERMAGLVLCGGCTGMSEASTEARDAFRNARQVPLDAGQTPADFADAVLAVIAGPDATTEVRATLHASMAAIPSATYRDALTCFTNPPAALAFDSADFPVLMMTGEHDRLAPPTEIREVSKRFAASAAPFVQFEVVAGAGHVCNLEAPAQVNRHLHKFLSLFAEPPAPSAKQARQAAKRARILDAALREFSLNGYSGTSMQAIAERAEVSKPTLYQYIGQKDAILRAVLETGRETILAPFTEAQTHTMARVLWQFSWAYARHVLRPDHLAVARLMIGEAERVPEVVKQFNDTGPARTLSGIAAYLTDRRDAGHLIFDDAYVAAEHLWSLILSGPRNHALYFPQDVADDDTLHRSITNGLRVFLRAYAKDVEGELATLDKISEDGPL
;
A
#
# COMPACT_ATOMS: atom_id res chain seq x y z
N MET A 1 -10.95 2.70 -29.24
CA MET A 1 -12.35 3.12 -28.93
C MET A 1 -12.35 4.62 -28.70
N PRO A 2 -13.46 5.36 -28.88
CA PRO A 2 -13.44 6.81 -28.65
C PRO A 2 -13.24 7.12 -27.16
N VAL A 3 -12.12 7.78 -26.83
CA VAL A 3 -11.87 8.31 -25.48
C VAL A 3 -12.83 9.45 -25.22
N LYS A 4 -13.58 9.40 -24.11
CA LYS A 4 -14.42 10.52 -23.67
C LYS A 4 -13.75 11.22 -22.50
N THR A 5 -13.39 12.48 -22.69
CA THR A 5 -12.79 13.30 -21.64
C THR A 5 -13.85 14.14 -20.93
N VAL A 6 -13.79 14.16 -19.59
CA VAL A 6 -14.53 15.06 -18.71
C VAL A 6 -13.55 16.09 -18.16
N HIS A 7 -13.95 17.37 -18.13
CA HIS A 7 -13.14 18.43 -17.58
C HIS A 7 -14.02 19.40 -16.79
N CYS A 8 -13.77 19.51 -15.49
CA CYS A 8 -14.47 20.40 -14.58
C CYS A 8 -13.49 21.40 -13.96
N ILE A 9 -13.87 22.68 -13.96
CA ILE A 9 -13.07 23.77 -13.41
C ILE A 9 -13.90 24.50 -12.37
N GLY A 10 -13.30 24.83 -11.23
CA GLY A 10 -13.84 25.78 -10.27
C GLY A 10 -12.79 26.74 -9.75
N THR A 11 -13.26 27.78 -9.09
CA THR A 11 -12.42 28.80 -8.43
C THR A 11 -12.84 28.96 -6.97
N SER A 12 -11.92 29.42 -6.14
CA SER A 12 -12.15 29.70 -4.72
C SER A 12 -11.29 30.86 -4.27
N ASP A 13 -11.80 31.70 -3.36
CA ASP A 13 -11.02 32.78 -2.73
C ASP A 13 -10.00 32.26 -1.69
N ARG A 14 -9.99 30.95 -1.42
CA ARG A 14 -9.05 30.30 -0.49
C ARG A 14 -7.70 30.07 -1.17
N SER A 15 -6.65 29.91 -0.37
CA SER A 15 -5.34 29.54 -0.89
C SER A 15 -5.29 28.09 -1.37
N ALA A 16 -4.41 27.80 -2.33
CA ALA A 16 -4.33 26.46 -2.93
C ALA A 16 -3.91 25.42 -1.89
N ASP A 17 -3.06 25.82 -0.94
CA ASP A 17 -2.57 24.98 0.15
C ASP A 17 -3.67 24.62 1.16
N GLU A 18 -4.58 25.54 1.47
CA GLU A 18 -5.72 25.26 2.35
C GLU A 18 -6.64 24.19 1.76
N ILE A 19 -6.96 24.32 0.46
CA ILE A 19 -7.79 23.36 -0.25
C ILE A 19 -7.07 22.02 -0.37
N TRP A 20 -5.79 22.06 -0.78
CA TRP A 20 -4.98 20.86 -0.97
C TRP A 20 -4.77 20.07 0.33
N ALA A 21 -4.67 20.75 1.47
CA ALA A 21 -4.54 20.09 2.78
C ALA A 21 -5.72 19.17 3.12
N VAL A 22 -6.89 19.34 2.46
CA VAL A 22 -8.03 18.42 2.56
C VAL A 22 -8.08 17.48 1.36
N ALA A 23 -7.95 18.00 0.14
CA ALA A 23 -8.09 17.22 -1.09
C ALA A 23 -7.04 16.09 -1.20
N ALA A 24 -5.81 16.34 -0.74
CA ALA A 24 -4.71 15.37 -0.81
C ALA A 24 -4.89 14.15 0.10
N GLU A 25 -5.83 14.19 1.04
CA GLU A 25 -6.21 13.02 1.83
C GLU A 25 -7.10 12.10 0.98
N PHE A 26 -6.46 11.27 0.15
CA PHE A 26 -7.11 10.48 -0.89
C PHE A 26 -8.32 9.64 -0.43
N ALA A 27 -8.33 9.19 0.83
CA ALA A 27 -9.41 8.39 1.41
C ALA A 27 -10.27 9.11 2.46
N ALA A 28 -10.12 10.43 2.62
CA ALA A 28 -10.87 11.19 3.63
C ALA A 28 -12.31 11.47 3.17
N PRO A 29 -13.30 11.40 4.08
CA PRO A 29 -14.71 11.59 3.75
C PRO A 29 -15.08 13.08 3.74
N TRP A 30 -14.60 13.83 2.74
CA TRP A 30 -14.97 15.24 2.53
C TRP A 30 -15.96 15.45 1.38
N HIS A 31 -16.07 14.48 0.47
CA HIS A 31 -16.88 14.63 -0.74
C HIS A 31 -18.39 14.43 -0.45
N PRO A 32 -19.28 15.37 -0.82
CA PRO A 32 -20.68 15.38 -0.37
C PRO A 32 -21.53 14.26 -0.97
N MET A 33 -21.17 13.75 -2.16
CA MET A 33 -21.87 12.64 -2.82
C MET A 33 -21.39 11.26 -2.35
N ILE A 34 -20.32 11.18 -1.56
CA ILE A 34 -19.79 9.90 -1.08
C ILE A 34 -20.41 9.59 0.29
N ASP A 35 -20.92 8.37 0.45
CA ASP A 35 -21.53 7.91 1.71
C ASP A 35 -20.46 7.47 2.71
N TRP A 36 -19.57 6.58 2.26
CA TRP A 36 -18.42 6.12 3.02
C TRP A 36 -17.21 5.91 2.11
N MET A 37 -16.03 6.00 2.71
CA MET A 37 -14.75 5.79 2.02
C MET A 37 -13.74 5.16 2.99
N ALA A 38 -12.92 4.24 2.50
CA ALA A 38 -11.88 3.58 3.28
C ALA A 38 -10.68 3.20 2.40
N LEU A 39 -9.48 3.14 2.98
CA LEU A 39 -8.32 2.52 2.33
C LEU A 39 -8.40 1.00 2.46
N GLU A 40 -8.01 0.30 1.41
CA GLU A 40 -7.73 -1.13 1.51
C GLU A 40 -6.45 -1.38 2.32
N PRO A 41 -6.34 -2.51 3.02
CA PRO A 41 -5.07 -2.93 3.61
C PRO A 41 -3.98 -2.92 2.54
N ALA A 42 -2.83 -2.33 2.87
CA ALA A 42 -1.71 -2.21 1.95
C ALA A 42 -1.30 -3.61 1.45
N SER A 43 -1.48 -3.87 0.16
CA SER A 43 -1.01 -5.07 -0.51
C SER A 43 -0.15 -4.65 -1.71
N GLY A 44 1.13 -5.03 -1.69
CA GLY A 44 2.07 -4.72 -2.78
C GLY A 44 2.35 -3.23 -3.01
N GLY A 45 2.22 -2.37 -1.98
CA GLY A 45 2.54 -0.95 -2.09
C GLY A 45 1.52 -0.09 -2.84
N ARG A 46 0.44 -0.68 -3.34
CA ARG A 46 -0.67 0.06 -3.98
C ARG A 46 -1.51 0.77 -2.92
N ILE A 47 -1.95 1.98 -3.24
CA ILE A 47 -2.85 2.77 -2.41
C ILE A 47 -4.23 2.73 -3.06
N ILE A 48 -5.10 1.86 -2.55
CA ILE A 48 -6.46 1.68 -3.09
C ILE A 48 -7.47 2.22 -2.09
N ARG A 49 -8.39 3.06 -2.58
CA ARG A 49 -9.58 3.47 -1.84
C ARG A 49 -10.80 2.72 -2.34
N ARG A 50 -11.70 2.43 -1.40
CA ARG A 50 -13.04 1.90 -1.65
C ARG A 50 -14.06 2.92 -1.18
N PHE A 51 -15.09 3.14 -1.97
CA PHE A 51 -16.20 4.00 -1.57
C PHE A 51 -17.50 3.59 -2.25
N ALA A 52 -18.62 4.07 -1.71
CA ALA A 52 -19.92 4.03 -2.36
C ALA A 52 -20.54 5.43 -2.36
N ALA A 53 -21.26 5.76 -3.43
CA ALA A 53 -22.01 7.01 -3.51
C ALA A 53 -23.31 6.92 -2.70
N LYS A 54 -23.85 8.07 -2.27
CA LYS A 54 -25.11 8.11 -1.52
C LYS A 54 -26.26 7.59 -2.38
N GLY A 55 -26.97 6.58 -1.88
CA GLY A 55 -28.10 5.96 -2.59
C GLY A 55 -27.67 4.98 -3.69
N ASP A 56 -26.39 4.61 -3.74
CA ASP A 56 -25.84 3.59 -4.62
C ASP A 56 -25.15 2.49 -3.80
N ASP A 57 -25.50 1.24 -4.03
CA ASP A 57 -24.90 0.08 -3.36
C ASP A 57 -23.61 -0.38 -4.08
N GLN A 58 -23.31 0.16 -5.27
CA GLN A 58 -22.11 -0.15 -6.02
C GLN A 58 -20.86 0.40 -5.32
N VAL A 59 -19.92 -0.49 -5.01
CA VAL A 59 -18.62 -0.11 -4.44
C VAL A 59 -17.63 0.12 -5.58
N VAL A 60 -17.04 1.30 -5.59
CA VAL A 60 -15.97 1.67 -6.52
C VAL A 60 -14.62 1.45 -5.84
N ARG A 61 -13.68 0.88 -6.58
CA ARG A 61 -12.27 0.72 -6.17
C ARG A 61 -11.40 1.61 -7.05
N GLU A 62 -10.61 2.49 -6.45
CA GLU A 62 -9.71 3.38 -7.16
C GLU A 62 -8.30 3.30 -6.60
N GLN A 63 -7.31 3.16 -7.47
CA GLN A 63 -5.90 3.16 -7.13
C GLN A 63 -5.31 4.55 -7.36
N LEU A 64 -4.64 5.10 -6.35
CA LEU A 64 -3.81 6.30 -6.49
C LEU A 64 -2.56 5.94 -7.31
N THR A 65 -2.36 6.62 -8.44
CA THR A 65 -1.25 6.36 -9.37
C THR A 65 -0.19 7.46 -9.32
N TYR A 66 -0.58 8.70 -9.04
CA TYR A 66 0.34 9.83 -8.93
C TYR A 66 -0.03 10.76 -7.79
N LEU A 67 0.96 11.28 -7.06
CA LEU A 67 0.79 12.32 -6.05
C LEU A 67 1.97 13.30 -6.07
N SER A 68 1.69 14.59 -5.99
CA SER A 68 2.70 15.60 -5.70
C SER A 68 2.08 16.67 -4.82
N HIS A 69 2.59 16.82 -3.60
CA HIS A 69 2.14 17.91 -2.75
C HIS A 69 2.71 19.25 -3.22
N SER A 70 3.93 19.28 -3.77
CA SER A 70 4.53 20.49 -4.35
C SER A 70 3.73 21.08 -5.52
N ASP A 71 3.10 20.24 -6.35
CA ASP A 71 2.28 20.72 -7.48
C ASP A 71 0.79 20.67 -7.21
N ARG A 72 0.42 20.21 -6.01
CA ARG A 72 -0.96 20.00 -5.57
C ARG A 72 -1.79 19.25 -6.60
N ILE A 73 -1.26 18.11 -7.03
CA ILE A 73 -1.88 17.22 -7.99
C ILE A 73 -1.90 15.79 -7.47
N PHE A 74 -3.00 15.09 -7.69
CA PHE A 74 -3.03 13.64 -7.62
C PHE A 74 -3.79 13.05 -8.81
N ALA A 75 -3.41 11.85 -9.21
CA ALA A 75 -4.07 11.07 -10.23
C ALA A 75 -4.39 9.67 -9.72
N TYR A 76 -5.46 9.08 -10.25
CA TYR A 76 -5.96 7.77 -9.86
C TYR A 76 -6.65 7.08 -11.03
N THR A 77 -6.71 5.76 -10.97
CA THR A 77 -7.42 4.94 -11.96
C THR A 77 -8.48 4.09 -11.26
N ALA A 78 -9.63 3.88 -11.89
CA ALA A 78 -10.65 3.00 -11.35
C ALA A 78 -10.30 1.54 -11.70
N LEU A 79 -10.23 0.70 -10.66
CA LEU A 79 -10.00 -0.74 -10.81
C LEU A 79 -11.31 -1.49 -11.02
N GLU A 80 -12.35 -1.11 -10.27
CA GLU A 80 -13.66 -1.77 -10.27
C GLU A 80 -14.77 -0.78 -9.93
N GLY A 81 -16.02 -1.16 -10.24
CA GLY A 81 -17.21 -0.43 -9.80
C GLY A 81 -17.71 0.66 -10.75
N ILE A 82 -17.07 0.85 -11.91
CA ILE A 82 -17.62 1.66 -13.01
C ILE A 82 -18.06 0.71 -14.13
N THR A 83 -19.30 0.20 -14.03
CA THR A 83 -19.81 -0.82 -14.97
C THR A 83 -19.68 -0.36 -16.42
N GLY A 84 -19.07 -1.20 -17.28
CA GLY A 84 -18.92 -0.92 -18.71
C GLY A 84 -17.88 0.13 -19.08
N ALA A 85 -17.00 0.52 -18.15
CA ALA A 85 -15.75 1.19 -18.47
C ALA A 85 -14.63 0.16 -18.68
N ASP A 86 -13.90 0.27 -19.79
CA ASP A 86 -12.67 -0.49 -20.04
C ASP A 86 -11.47 0.17 -19.35
N ARG A 87 -11.47 1.51 -19.29
CA ARG A 87 -10.48 2.32 -18.57
C ARG A 87 -11.12 3.60 -18.04
N TYR A 88 -10.70 4.02 -16.86
CA TYR A 88 -11.09 5.29 -16.25
C TYR A 88 -9.88 5.86 -15.50
N ASP A 89 -9.28 6.92 -16.03
CA ASP A 89 -8.13 7.60 -15.44
C ASP A 89 -8.53 9.03 -15.10
N ALA A 90 -8.31 9.47 -13.87
CA ALA A 90 -8.75 10.78 -13.40
C ALA A 90 -7.69 11.49 -12.57
N TRP A 91 -7.72 12.83 -12.56
CA TRP A 91 -6.78 13.64 -11.80
C TRP A 91 -7.39 14.95 -11.33
N LEU A 92 -6.97 15.39 -10.15
CA LEU A 92 -7.30 16.68 -9.56
C LEU A 92 -6.02 17.49 -9.39
N GLN A 93 -6.02 18.73 -9.89
CA GLN A 93 -4.95 19.70 -9.70
C GLN A 93 -5.48 21.00 -9.13
N ILE A 94 -4.77 21.56 -8.14
CA ILE A 94 -5.10 22.84 -7.50
C ILE A 94 -3.94 23.82 -7.69
N SER A 95 -4.20 24.92 -8.39
CA SER A 95 -3.19 25.94 -8.70
C SER A 95 -3.61 27.30 -8.14
N ASP A 96 -2.65 28.14 -7.77
CA ASP A 96 -2.91 29.54 -7.46
C ASP A 96 -3.36 30.28 -8.73
N ASP A 97 -4.34 31.18 -8.62
CA ASP A 97 -4.82 32.02 -9.74
C ASP A 97 -4.52 33.52 -9.57
N GLY A 98 -3.75 33.87 -8.53
CA GLY A 98 -3.34 35.23 -8.19
C GLY A 98 -4.24 35.93 -7.17
N THR A 99 -5.52 35.56 -7.09
CA THR A 99 -6.48 36.11 -6.10
C THR A 99 -7.05 35.05 -5.14
N GLY A 100 -6.87 33.79 -5.48
CA GLY A 100 -7.26 32.61 -4.73
C GLY A 100 -6.72 31.36 -5.42
N SER A 101 -7.60 30.39 -5.69
CA SER A 101 -7.25 29.09 -6.24
C SER A 101 -8.15 28.66 -7.40
N ARG A 102 -7.56 27.96 -8.35
CA ARG A 102 -8.23 27.24 -9.42
C ARG A 102 -8.12 25.73 -9.19
N LEU A 103 -9.27 25.04 -9.23
CA LEU A 103 -9.37 23.59 -9.12
C LEU A 103 -9.70 23.03 -10.50
N ASN A 104 -8.89 22.12 -11.02
CA ASN A 104 -9.13 21.42 -12.28
C ASN A 104 -9.25 19.92 -12.00
N TRP A 105 -10.41 19.33 -12.27
CA TRP A 105 -10.65 17.89 -12.11
C TRP A 105 -11.07 17.31 -13.45
N SER A 106 -10.31 16.33 -13.94
CA SER A 106 -10.55 15.73 -15.25
C SER A 106 -10.52 14.21 -15.18
N ALA A 107 -11.12 13.57 -16.18
CA ALA A 107 -11.07 12.13 -16.38
C ALA A 107 -11.07 11.77 -17.86
N ASP A 108 -10.31 10.74 -18.23
CA ASP A 108 -10.37 10.06 -19.51
C ASP A 108 -11.05 8.70 -19.34
N ILE A 109 -12.02 8.43 -20.21
CA ILE A 109 -12.90 7.26 -20.12
C ILE A 109 -12.85 6.50 -21.44
N ASP A 110 -12.47 5.23 -21.38
CA ASP A 110 -12.60 4.29 -22.50
C ASP A 110 -13.76 3.34 -22.24
N ALA A 111 -14.74 3.34 -23.14
CA ALA A 111 -15.91 2.47 -23.13
C ALA A 111 -16.60 2.47 -24.50
N GLU A 112 -17.64 1.65 -24.67
CA GLU A 112 -18.58 1.78 -25.78
C GLU A 112 -19.18 3.20 -25.80
N ALA A 113 -19.36 3.80 -26.98
CA ALA A 113 -19.63 5.24 -27.14
C ALA A 113 -20.90 5.74 -26.41
N THR A 114 -21.95 4.93 -26.31
CA THR A 114 -23.15 5.30 -25.53
C THR A 114 -22.87 5.20 -24.04
N ARG A 115 -22.19 4.14 -23.62
CA ARG A 115 -21.81 3.96 -22.22
C ARG A 115 -20.82 5.03 -21.74
N ALA A 116 -19.81 5.37 -22.54
CA ALA A 116 -18.84 6.42 -22.26
C ALA A 116 -19.51 7.77 -21.97
N ARG A 117 -20.57 8.12 -22.73
CA ARG A 117 -21.35 9.35 -22.49
C ARG A 117 -22.09 9.33 -21.15
N GLN A 118 -22.65 8.20 -20.76
CA GLN A 118 -23.34 8.06 -19.47
C GLN A 118 -22.36 8.17 -18.30
N ILE A 119 -21.21 7.47 -18.39
CA ILE A 119 -20.16 7.55 -17.37
C ILE A 119 -19.66 8.99 -17.26
N ALA A 120 -19.41 9.66 -18.39
CA ALA A 120 -18.96 11.05 -18.41
C ALA A 120 -19.95 12.00 -17.73
N GLN A 121 -21.26 11.84 -17.97
CA GLN A 121 -22.29 12.66 -17.33
C GLN A 121 -22.34 12.47 -15.81
N GLY A 122 -22.25 11.22 -15.33
CA GLY A 122 -22.17 10.93 -13.90
C GLY A 122 -20.90 11.48 -13.25
N THR A 123 -19.77 11.32 -13.94
CA THR A 123 -18.45 11.82 -13.52
C THR A 123 -18.45 13.35 -13.39
N GLU A 124 -19.01 14.06 -14.37
CA GLU A 124 -19.12 15.51 -14.35
C GLU A 124 -19.94 16.01 -13.14
N ALA A 125 -21.02 15.32 -12.79
CA ALA A 125 -21.82 15.66 -11.62
C ALA A 125 -21.04 15.46 -10.31
N VAL A 126 -20.31 14.35 -10.17
CA VAL A 126 -19.45 14.06 -9.03
C VAL A 126 -18.36 15.13 -8.89
N PHE A 127 -17.62 15.42 -9.97
CA PHE A 127 -16.53 16.38 -9.93
C PHE A 127 -16.99 17.79 -9.57
N LYS A 128 -18.12 18.26 -10.13
CA LYS A 128 -18.69 19.57 -9.78
C LYS A 128 -19.04 19.66 -8.30
N ALA A 129 -19.70 18.65 -7.74
CA ALA A 129 -20.08 18.63 -6.33
C ALA A 129 -18.85 18.62 -5.41
N GLY A 130 -17.80 17.88 -5.77
CA GLY A 130 -16.54 17.85 -5.02
C GLY A 130 -15.77 19.18 -5.10
N ILE A 131 -15.71 19.79 -6.28
CA ILE A 131 -15.11 21.12 -6.47
C ILE A 131 -15.85 22.16 -5.61
N GLU A 132 -17.17 22.18 -5.62
CA GLU A 132 -17.97 23.10 -4.80
C GLU A 132 -17.70 22.90 -3.29
N ALA A 133 -17.66 21.65 -2.83
CA ALA A 133 -17.36 21.32 -1.44
C ALA A 133 -15.96 21.78 -1.01
N LEU A 134 -14.96 21.64 -1.86
CA LEU A 134 -13.59 22.10 -1.61
C LEU A 134 -13.48 23.63 -1.66
N ALA A 135 -14.14 24.26 -2.64
CA ALA A 135 -14.08 25.69 -2.88
C ALA A 135 -14.79 26.52 -1.78
N SER A 136 -15.92 26.04 -1.26
CA SER A 136 -16.79 26.81 -0.36
C SER A 136 -17.22 26.09 0.91
N GLY A 137 -17.14 24.75 0.96
CA GLY A 137 -17.53 23.95 2.12
C GLY A 137 -16.54 24.01 3.29
N PRO A 138 -16.88 23.43 4.45
CA PRO A 138 -15.98 23.41 5.61
C PRO A 138 -14.77 22.51 5.35
N LEU A 139 -13.56 23.06 5.51
CA LEU A 139 -12.31 22.31 5.40
C LEU A 139 -11.90 21.77 6.78
N LYS A 140 -11.99 20.46 6.96
CA LYS A 140 -11.53 19.78 8.18
C LYS A 140 -10.32 18.94 7.89
N ARG A 141 -9.15 19.48 8.26
CA ARG A 141 -7.86 18.82 8.07
C ARG A 141 -7.64 17.68 9.06
N SER A 142 -7.02 16.59 8.62
CA SER A 142 -6.47 15.59 9.53
C SER A 142 -5.28 16.15 10.33
N LYS A 143 -5.10 15.63 11.54
CA LYS A 143 -3.91 15.96 12.33
C LYS A 143 -2.70 15.30 11.66
N ASN A 144 -1.68 16.11 11.33
CA ASN A 144 -0.38 15.57 10.92
C ASN A 144 0.11 14.60 12.00
N ARG A 145 0.46 13.38 11.60
CA ARG A 145 1.18 12.46 12.48
C ARG A 145 2.55 13.06 12.79
N SER A 146 2.91 13.06 14.07
CA SER A 146 4.27 13.38 14.50
C SER A 146 5.22 12.33 13.93
N LEU A 147 6.47 12.74 13.67
CA LEU A 147 7.52 11.77 13.41
C LEU A 147 7.75 10.91 14.66
N PRO A 148 8.23 9.66 14.49
CA PRO A 148 8.62 8.83 15.62
C PRO A 148 9.80 9.42 16.40
N ASP A 149 10.03 8.89 17.61
CA ASP A 149 11.21 9.23 18.40
C ASP A 149 12.48 8.65 17.75
N PRO A 150 13.61 9.40 17.73
CA PRO A 150 14.85 8.93 17.13
C PRO A 150 15.42 7.65 17.77
N VAL A 151 15.99 6.78 16.95
CA VAL A 151 16.59 5.49 17.36
C VAL A 151 18.11 5.54 17.26
N LYS A 152 18.79 4.97 18.26
CA LYS A 152 20.27 4.86 18.24
C LYS A 152 20.75 3.89 17.16
N THR A 153 21.79 4.33 16.45
CA THR A 153 22.45 3.56 15.40
C THR A 153 23.76 2.90 15.87
N THR A 154 24.30 2.02 15.05
CA THR A 154 25.61 1.37 15.20
C THR A 154 26.20 1.06 13.82
N THR A 155 27.52 1.04 13.69
CA THR A 155 28.18 0.56 12.46
C THR A 155 28.44 -0.94 12.56
N THR A 156 28.23 -1.65 11.45
CA THR A 156 28.47 -3.09 11.29
C THR A 156 29.30 -3.31 10.03
N GLN A 157 30.28 -4.21 10.11
CA GLN A 157 31.07 -4.66 8.97
C GLN A 157 30.53 -5.98 8.45
N ILE A 158 30.28 -6.05 7.15
CA ILE A 158 29.81 -7.23 6.42
C ILE A 158 31.02 -7.81 5.67
N ALA A 159 31.34 -9.06 5.98
CA ALA A 159 32.49 -9.75 5.41
C ALA A 159 32.32 -10.00 3.90
N GLY A 160 33.45 -10.29 3.25
CA GLY A 160 33.59 -10.55 1.81
C GLY A 160 34.68 -9.67 1.22
N SER A 161 34.86 -9.71 -0.10
CA SER A 161 35.87 -8.91 -0.79
C SER A 161 35.21 -8.14 -1.93
N PRO A 162 35.06 -6.81 -1.83
CA PRO A 162 35.45 -5.95 -0.70
C PRO A 162 34.60 -6.15 0.55
N SER A 163 35.10 -5.86 1.77
CA SER A 163 34.22 -5.75 2.95
C SER A 163 33.32 -4.51 2.87
N LEU A 164 32.09 -4.58 3.40
CA LEU A 164 31.13 -3.48 3.37
C LEU A 164 30.77 -2.98 4.76
N ALA A 165 30.79 -1.66 4.95
CA ALA A 165 30.34 -1.02 6.16
C ALA A 165 28.91 -0.50 6.03
N VAL A 166 28.08 -0.81 7.03
CA VAL A 166 26.72 -0.28 7.12
C VAL A 166 26.48 0.40 8.47
N THR A 167 25.78 1.53 8.48
CA THR A 167 25.16 2.06 9.69
C THR A 167 23.75 1.48 9.79
N THR A 168 23.44 0.83 10.90
CA THR A 168 22.14 0.20 11.14
C THR A 168 21.63 0.50 12.55
N LEU A 169 20.45 -0.01 12.88
CA LEU A 169 19.75 0.22 14.14
C LEU A 169 20.26 -0.74 15.20
N ARG A 170 20.31 -0.31 16.47
CA ARG A 170 20.48 -1.25 17.60
C ARG A 170 19.24 -2.10 17.86
N ARG A 171 18.08 -1.65 17.39
CA ARG A 171 16.81 -2.37 17.48
C ARG A 171 16.76 -3.48 16.43
N LYS A 172 16.33 -4.67 16.84
CA LYS A 172 16.13 -5.82 15.93
C LYS A 172 14.68 -5.90 15.46
N TYR A 173 14.53 -6.47 14.27
CA TYR A 173 13.25 -6.68 13.56
C TYR A 173 13.23 -8.12 13.02
N PRO A 174 13.16 -9.14 13.90
CA PRO A 174 13.42 -10.53 13.52
C PRO A 174 12.44 -11.10 12.49
N ASP A 175 11.22 -10.56 12.43
CA ASP A 175 10.15 -11.06 11.56
C ASP A 175 10.01 -10.28 10.26
N SER A 176 10.72 -9.15 10.11
CA SER A 176 10.58 -8.29 8.94
C SER A 176 11.40 -8.81 7.76
N LYS A 177 10.73 -8.97 6.61
CA LYS A 177 11.36 -9.37 5.34
C LYS A 177 11.71 -8.21 4.42
N VAL A 178 11.47 -6.97 4.87
CA VAL A 178 11.70 -5.76 4.08
C VAL A 178 12.75 -4.87 4.76
N LEU A 179 13.86 -4.61 4.07
CA LEU A 179 14.91 -3.70 4.53
C LEU A 179 14.81 -2.36 3.81
N CYS A 180 14.88 -1.26 4.56
CA CYS A 180 15.09 0.07 3.98
C CYS A 180 16.59 0.36 3.88
N LEU A 181 17.15 0.35 2.67
CA LEU A 181 18.58 0.51 2.42
C LEU A 181 18.86 1.88 1.78
N PHE A 182 19.80 2.64 2.35
CA PHE A 182 20.17 3.98 1.87
C PHE A 182 21.55 3.98 1.19
N LEU A 183 21.62 4.52 -0.02
CA LEU A 183 22.84 4.67 -0.84
C LEU A 183 23.19 6.16 -0.98
N HIS A 184 24.44 6.52 -0.70
CA HIS A 184 24.91 7.91 -0.82
C HIS A 184 25.35 8.25 -2.27
N GLY A 185 25.56 9.56 -2.53
CA GLY A 185 26.08 10.06 -3.80
C GLY A 185 27.62 10.09 -3.87
N ILE A 186 28.17 10.43 -5.04
CA ILE A 186 29.59 10.77 -5.18
C ILE A 186 29.85 12.03 -4.34
N GLY A 187 30.80 11.96 -3.41
CA GLY A 187 31.05 13.05 -2.44
C GLY A 187 30.55 12.75 -1.03
N GLY A 188 29.79 11.67 -0.86
CA GLY A 188 29.19 11.27 0.40
C GLY A 188 29.78 10.01 1.01
N ASN A 189 29.14 9.57 2.09
CA ASN A 189 29.31 8.26 2.73
C ASN A 189 28.01 7.91 3.49
N ARG A 190 27.94 6.74 4.15
CA ARG A 190 26.74 6.25 4.87
C ARG A 190 26.18 7.22 5.91
N SER A 191 27.03 8.06 6.51
CA SER A 191 26.62 9.01 7.56
C SER A 191 25.73 10.13 7.01
N ASN A 192 25.71 10.34 5.69
CA ASN A 192 24.82 11.32 5.06
C ASN A 192 23.33 10.98 5.25
N TRP A 193 23.02 9.76 5.69
CA TRP A 193 21.67 9.29 5.96
C TRP A 193 21.38 9.10 7.46
N ASP A 194 22.32 9.44 8.36
CA ASP A 194 22.17 9.21 9.81
C ASP A 194 20.91 9.87 10.37
N THR A 195 20.59 11.08 9.91
CA THR A 195 19.38 11.82 10.34
C THR A 195 18.09 11.10 9.94
N GLN A 196 18.05 10.49 8.75
CA GLN A 196 16.90 9.74 8.25
C GLN A 196 16.79 8.39 8.98
N VAL A 197 17.89 7.62 9.03
CA VAL A 197 17.95 6.31 9.69
C VAL A 197 17.59 6.42 11.17
N SER A 198 18.09 7.45 11.85
CA SER A 198 17.76 7.71 13.26
C SER A 198 16.30 8.09 13.43
N ALA A 199 15.78 9.05 12.65
CA ALA A 199 14.41 9.56 12.83
C ALA A 199 13.31 8.55 12.48
N LEU A 200 13.56 7.64 11.54
CA LEU A 200 12.55 6.71 11.02
C LEU A 200 12.82 5.25 11.41
N GLY A 201 13.95 4.99 12.07
CA GLY A 201 14.42 3.67 12.45
C GLY A 201 13.51 2.93 13.44
N SER A 202 12.42 3.52 13.93
CA SER A 202 11.42 2.77 14.70
C SER A 202 10.41 2.03 13.83
N MET A 203 10.31 2.37 12.55
CA MET A 203 9.25 1.89 11.64
C MET A 203 9.53 0.49 11.06
N MET A 204 10.78 0.23 10.68
CA MET A 204 11.19 -1.00 9.97
C MET A 204 12.72 -1.16 10.06
N PRO A 205 13.30 -2.32 9.67
CA PRO A 205 14.75 -2.44 9.56
C PRO A 205 15.31 -1.41 8.58
N MET A 206 16.40 -0.73 8.96
CA MET A 206 17.06 0.27 8.14
C MET A 206 18.58 0.11 8.18
N ALA A 207 19.23 0.39 7.06
CA ALA A 207 20.67 0.48 6.96
C ALA A 207 21.09 1.56 5.94
N SER A 208 22.16 2.30 6.22
CA SER A 208 22.87 3.09 5.21
C SER A 208 24.21 2.43 4.89
N LEU A 209 24.51 2.27 3.61
CA LEU A 209 25.70 1.58 3.11
C LEU A 209 26.78 2.60 2.73
N ASP A 210 28.01 2.36 3.17
CA ASP A 210 29.18 2.92 2.50
C ASP A 210 29.37 2.15 1.20
N LEU A 211 29.17 2.82 0.06
CA LEU A 211 29.46 2.22 -1.23
C LEU A 211 30.93 1.76 -1.25
N ARG A 212 31.25 0.71 -2.02
CA ARG A 212 32.61 0.18 -2.13
C ARG A 212 33.67 1.29 -2.31
N GLY A 213 34.73 1.21 -1.52
CA GLY A 213 35.83 2.18 -1.47
C GLY A 213 35.54 3.49 -0.72
N TYR A 214 34.31 3.71 -0.22
CA TYR A 214 33.97 4.85 0.61
C TYR A 214 33.97 4.48 2.09
N GLY A 215 34.26 5.47 2.94
CA GLY A 215 34.17 5.32 4.40
C GLY A 215 34.95 4.10 4.89
N ASP A 216 34.24 3.19 5.56
CA ASP A 216 34.83 1.97 6.13
C ASP A 216 34.64 0.73 5.22
N SER A 217 34.12 0.90 3.99
CA SER A 217 34.04 -0.16 2.97
C SER A 217 35.33 -0.23 2.15
N GLU A 218 35.80 -1.45 1.89
CA GLU A 218 36.97 -1.65 1.03
C GLU A 218 36.65 -1.35 -0.44
N LEU A 219 37.67 -0.96 -1.20
CA LEU A 219 37.59 -0.92 -2.65
C LEU A 219 38.00 -2.28 -3.23
N GLY A 220 37.27 -2.75 -4.25
CA GLY A 220 37.63 -3.98 -4.95
C GLY A 220 38.95 -3.85 -5.72
N ALA A 221 39.53 -4.99 -6.12
CA ALA A 221 40.80 -5.03 -6.86
C ALA A 221 40.68 -4.60 -8.34
N ALA A 222 39.47 -4.65 -8.89
CA ALA A 222 39.17 -4.28 -10.27
C ALA A 222 38.26 -3.05 -10.32
N GLN A 223 38.21 -2.39 -11.48
CA GLN A 223 37.30 -1.28 -11.75
C GLN A 223 35.85 -1.74 -11.51
N SER A 224 35.15 -1.06 -10.61
CA SER A 224 33.76 -1.37 -10.27
C SER A 224 32.85 -1.18 -11.47
N THR A 225 31.95 -2.14 -11.62
CA THR A 225 30.85 -2.10 -12.58
C THR A 225 29.53 -1.78 -11.89
N LEU A 226 28.44 -1.69 -12.65
CA LEU A 226 27.11 -1.58 -12.05
C LEU A 226 26.67 -2.90 -11.37
N GLN A 227 27.06 -4.05 -11.94
CA GLN A 227 26.74 -5.38 -11.40
C GLN A 227 27.37 -5.58 -10.01
N ASP A 228 28.59 -5.11 -9.86
CA ASP A 228 29.30 -5.05 -8.59
C ASP A 228 28.49 -4.37 -7.46
N TYR A 229 27.87 -3.22 -7.74
CA TYR A 229 27.00 -2.55 -6.77
C TYR A 229 25.73 -3.35 -6.48
N PHE A 230 25.21 -4.10 -7.47
CA PHE A 230 24.06 -4.97 -7.25
C PHE A 230 24.41 -6.14 -6.32
N ASP A 231 25.58 -6.75 -6.53
CA ASP A 231 26.07 -7.84 -5.68
C ASP A 231 26.32 -7.35 -4.24
N ASP A 232 26.77 -6.10 -4.07
CA ASP A 232 26.88 -5.47 -2.74
C ASP A 232 25.51 -5.26 -2.09
N ILE A 233 24.51 -4.78 -2.84
CA ILE A 233 23.14 -4.62 -2.34
C ILE A 233 22.55 -5.98 -1.92
N ASP A 234 22.69 -7.00 -2.75
CA ASP A 234 22.24 -8.37 -2.45
C ASP A 234 22.92 -8.92 -1.20
N ARG A 235 24.23 -8.71 -1.05
CA ARG A 235 24.97 -9.14 0.14
C ARG A 235 24.52 -8.43 1.41
N VAL A 236 24.15 -7.15 1.33
CA VAL A 236 23.52 -6.43 2.45
C VAL A 236 22.16 -7.04 2.75
N MET A 237 21.32 -7.32 1.74
CA MET A 237 20.03 -7.98 1.95
C MET A 237 20.18 -9.32 2.68
N ASP A 238 21.12 -10.16 2.23
CA ASP A 238 21.39 -11.47 2.80
C ASP A 238 21.84 -11.36 4.27
N HIS A 239 22.69 -10.37 4.59
CA HIS A 239 23.12 -10.11 5.97
C HIS A 239 21.94 -9.80 6.91
N PHE A 240 20.94 -9.07 6.42
CA PHE A 240 19.73 -8.72 7.19
C PHE A 240 18.62 -9.77 7.07
N GLY A 241 18.78 -10.81 6.24
CA GLY A 241 17.73 -11.79 5.95
C GLY A 241 16.52 -11.19 5.22
N ALA A 242 16.74 -10.10 4.48
CA ALA A 242 15.69 -9.38 3.76
C ALA A 242 15.40 -10.00 2.40
N GLU A 243 14.11 -10.15 2.07
CA GLU A 243 13.66 -10.66 0.78
C GLU A 243 13.38 -9.51 -0.21
N LYS A 244 12.91 -8.37 0.32
CA LYS A 244 12.62 -7.15 -0.45
C LYS A 244 13.28 -5.90 0.14
N LEU A 245 13.43 -4.89 -0.72
CA LEU A 245 13.99 -3.58 -0.38
C LEU A 245 12.98 -2.44 -0.51
N VAL A 246 13.02 -1.53 0.45
CA VAL A 246 12.81 -0.12 0.12
C VAL A 246 14.19 0.49 -0.15
N LEU A 247 14.54 0.66 -1.43
CA LEU A 247 15.87 1.14 -1.79
C LEU A 247 15.84 2.66 -1.95
N CYS A 248 16.61 3.35 -1.13
CA CYS A 248 16.73 4.80 -1.11
C CYS A 248 18.09 5.22 -1.65
N GLY A 249 18.14 6.15 -2.59
CA GLY A 249 19.39 6.64 -3.15
C GLY A 249 19.44 8.15 -3.27
N LEU A 250 20.65 8.72 -3.20
CA LEU A 250 20.94 10.12 -3.51
C LEU A 250 21.92 10.21 -4.67
N SER A 251 21.60 10.97 -5.72
CA SER A 251 22.49 11.27 -6.85
C SER A 251 23.07 9.99 -7.48
N TYR A 252 24.38 9.74 -7.38
CA TYR A 252 24.99 8.47 -7.81
C TYR A 252 24.30 7.23 -7.21
N GLY A 253 23.98 7.27 -5.90
CA GLY A 253 23.24 6.20 -5.23
C GLY A 253 21.80 6.08 -5.72
N ALA A 254 21.16 7.17 -6.17
CA ALA A 254 19.84 7.14 -6.79
C ALA A 254 19.89 6.50 -8.19
N TRP A 255 20.95 6.75 -8.97
CA TRP A 255 21.16 6.06 -10.25
C TRP A 255 21.40 4.56 -10.06
N ILE A 256 22.25 4.17 -9.10
CA ILE A 256 22.44 2.75 -8.75
C ILE A 256 21.12 2.13 -8.30
N ALA A 257 20.39 2.80 -7.41
CA ALA A 257 19.11 2.33 -6.89
C ALA A 257 18.06 2.12 -7.98
N ALA A 258 17.89 3.09 -8.87
CA ALA A 258 16.96 2.97 -10.00
C ALA A 258 17.38 1.84 -10.95
N SER A 259 18.68 1.72 -11.22
CA SER A 259 19.20 0.66 -12.09
C SER A 259 18.98 -0.74 -11.49
N TYR A 260 19.18 -0.91 -10.19
CA TYR A 260 18.93 -2.16 -9.48
C TYR A 260 17.43 -2.49 -9.50
N ALA A 261 16.59 -1.52 -9.11
CA ALA A 261 15.16 -1.72 -8.96
C ALA A 261 14.46 -2.09 -10.28
N LEU A 262 14.88 -1.50 -11.41
CA LEU A 262 14.31 -1.79 -12.72
C LEU A 262 14.83 -3.10 -13.32
N GLN A 263 16.00 -3.60 -12.89
CA GLN A 263 16.53 -4.91 -13.31
C GLN A 263 16.07 -6.06 -12.41
N LYS A 264 15.74 -5.78 -11.15
CA LYS A 264 15.29 -6.75 -10.15
C LYS A 264 13.98 -6.31 -9.45
N PRO A 265 12.89 -6.03 -10.20
CA PRO A 265 11.63 -5.53 -9.63
C PRO A 265 11.05 -6.47 -8.55
N GLU A 266 11.28 -7.77 -8.65
CA GLU A 266 10.84 -8.77 -7.68
C GLU A 266 11.45 -8.59 -6.28
N ARG A 267 12.64 -7.98 -6.20
CA ARG A 267 13.33 -7.65 -4.94
C ARG A 267 12.90 -6.30 -4.38
N MET A 268 11.96 -5.61 -5.02
CA MET A 268 11.52 -4.28 -4.60
C MET A 268 10.19 -4.34 -3.84
N ALA A 269 10.18 -3.69 -2.68
CA ALA A 269 8.97 -3.23 -2.00
C ALA A 269 8.66 -1.78 -2.38
N GLY A 270 9.68 -0.93 -2.53
CA GLY A 270 9.54 0.45 -3.00
C GLY A 270 10.89 1.11 -3.32
N LEU A 271 10.85 2.25 -4.01
CA LEU A 271 12.04 2.97 -4.47
C LEU A 271 11.97 4.44 -4.05
N VAL A 272 13.05 4.98 -3.49
CA VAL A 272 13.17 6.40 -3.15
C VAL A 272 14.39 7.01 -3.84
N LEU A 273 14.19 8.08 -4.60
CA LEU A 273 15.22 8.71 -5.44
C LEU A 273 15.34 10.19 -5.08
N CYS A 274 16.49 10.60 -4.54
CA CYS A 274 16.80 11.98 -4.21
C CYS A 274 17.85 12.53 -5.18
N GLY A 275 17.65 13.75 -5.71
CA GLY A 275 18.69 14.46 -6.48
C GLY A 275 19.07 13.78 -7.80
N GLY A 276 18.09 13.22 -8.52
CA GLY A 276 18.25 12.65 -9.86
C GLY A 276 18.60 11.17 -9.93
N CYS A 277 18.08 10.45 -10.93
CA CYS A 277 18.18 8.98 -11.01
C CYS A 277 18.57 8.42 -12.38
N THR A 278 18.52 9.21 -13.45
CA THR A 278 18.95 8.80 -14.79
C THR A 278 20.48 8.70 -14.89
N GLY A 279 21.21 9.33 -13.98
CA GLY A 279 22.67 9.40 -14.01
C GLY A 279 23.16 9.95 -15.35
N MET A 280 24.27 9.40 -15.87
CA MET A 280 24.76 9.77 -17.20
C MET A 280 24.17 8.90 -18.34
N SER A 281 23.15 8.06 -18.05
CA SER A 281 22.62 7.10 -19.03
C SER A 281 21.96 7.74 -20.23
N GLU A 282 21.45 8.96 -20.06
CA GLU A 282 20.82 9.76 -21.13
C GLU A 282 21.75 10.85 -21.68
N ALA A 283 22.95 11.01 -21.11
CA ALA A 283 23.96 11.92 -21.62
C ALA A 283 24.67 11.34 -22.85
N SER A 284 25.08 12.20 -23.80
CA SER A 284 25.89 11.80 -24.95
C SER A 284 27.28 11.31 -24.52
N THR A 285 27.95 10.56 -25.40
CA THR A 285 29.34 10.10 -25.16
C THR A 285 30.27 11.28 -24.90
N GLU A 286 30.15 12.38 -25.65
CA GLU A 286 30.97 13.58 -25.47
C GLU A 286 30.71 14.24 -24.11
N ALA A 287 29.45 14.30 -23.66
CA ALA A 287 29.10 14.84 -22.35
C ALA A 287 29.66 13.97 -21.21
N ARG A 288 29.60 12.64 -21.36
CA ARG A 288 30.20 11.68 -20.42
C ARG A 288 31.71 11.85 -20.32
N ASP A 289 32.39 11.95 -21.47
CA ASP A 289 33.83 12.12 -21.55
C ASP A 289 34.27 13.47 -20.98
N ALA A 290 33.56 14.56 -21.32
CA ALA A 290 33.82 15.88 -20.76
C ALA A 290 33.65 15.90 -19.24
N PHE A 291 32.58 15.27 -18.72
CA PHE A 291 32.33 15.17 -17.28
C PHE A 291 33.46 14.43 -16.57
N ARG A 292 33.87 13.27 -17.11
CA ARG A 292 34.95 12.44 -16.56
C ARG A 292 36.29 13.16 -16.61
N ASN A 293 36.68 13.70 -17.76
CA ASN A 293 37.96 14.36 -17.96
C ASN A 293 38.12 15.60 -17.06
N ALA A 294 37.07 16.42 -16.93
CA ALA A 294 37.10 17.59 -16.05
C ALA A 294 37.38 17.25 -14.58
N ARG A 295 37.15 16.00 -14.16
CA ARG A 295 37.34 15.52 -12.79
C ARG A 295 38.55 14.58 -12.65
N GLN A 296 38.98 13.92 -13.71
CA GLN A 296 40.20 13.11 -13.72
C GLN A 296 41.47 13.95 -13.89
N VAL A 297 41.45 15.02 -14.69
CA VAL A 297 42.62 15.88 -14.92
C VAL A 297 43.20 16.47 -13.62
N PRO A 298 42.41 17.02 -12.68
CA PRO A 298 42.95 17.47 -11.39
C PRO A 298 43.63 16.35 -10.60
N LEU A 299 43.05 15.15 -10.62
CA LEU A 299 43.61 13.99 -9.95
C LEU A 299 44.91 13.51 -10.62
N ASP A 300 45.02 13.61 -11.94
CA ASP A 300 46.24 13.28 -12.70
C ASP A 300 47.37 14.27 -12.39
N ALA A 301 46.99 15.52 -12.10
CA ALA A 301 47.89 16.56 -11.62
C ALA A 301 48.26 16.43 -10.13
N GLY A 302 47.82 15.35 -9.46
CA GLY A 302 48.15 15.06 -8.06
C GLY A 302 47.22 15.70 -7.02
N GLN A 303 46.14 16.36 -7.43
CA GLN A 303 45.11 16.82 -6.49
C GLN A 303 44.32 15.64 -5.94
N THR A 304 43.73 15.85 -4.77
CA THR A 304 42.85 14.90 -4.08
C THR A 304 41.43 15.47 -3.98
N PRO A 305 40.42 14.64 -3.70
CA PRO A 305 39.06 15.12 -3.42
C PRO A 305 38.97 16.22 -2.36
N ALA A 306 39.91 16.29 -1.41
CA ALA A 306 39.99 17.37 -0.44
C ALA A 306 40.32 18.72 -1.07
N ASP A 307 41.20 18.76 -2.08
CA ASP A 307 41.68 20.01 -2.68
C ASP A 307 40.61 20.75 -3.49
N PHE A 308 39.64 20.02 -4.04
CA PHE A 308 38.53 20.57 -4.83
C PHE A 308 37.17 20.45 -4.16
N ALA A 309 37.11 20.08 -2.88
CA ALA A 309 35.86 19.92 -2.14
C ALA A 309 35.00 21.19 -2.15
N ASP A 310 35.58 22.35 -1.83
CA ASP A 310 34.84 23.62 -1.81
C ASP A 310 34.24 23.99 -3.18
N ALA A 311 34.94 23.69 -4.27
CA ALA A 311 34.43 23.92 -5.62
C ALA A 311 33.22 23.04 -5.94
N VAL A 312 33.22 21.79 -5.47
CA VAL A 312 32.07 20.89 -5.59
C VAL A 312 30.91 21.39 -4.73
N LEU A 313 31.16 21.78 -3.49
CA LEU A 313 30.15 22.31 -2.56
C LEU A 313 29.45 23.56 -3.10
N ALA A 314 30.18 24.45 -3.80
CA ALA A 314 29.60 25.64 -4.43
C ALA A 314 28.53 25.31 -5.51
N VAL A 315 28.55 24.08 -6.03
CA VAL A 315 27.59 23.58 -7.01
C VAL A 315 26.44 22.81 -6.34
N ILE A 316 26.76 21.91 -5.40
CA ILE A 316 25.76 20.97 -4.84
C ILE A 316 24.95 21.54 -3.67
N ALA A 317 25.52 22.45 -2.88
CA ALA A 317 24.83 23.00 -1.72
C ALA A 317 23.86 24.11 -2.15
N GLY A 318 22.67 24.13 -1.55
CA GLY A 318 21.72 25.21 -1.70
C GLY A 318 22.26 26.56 -1.20
N PRO A 319 21.62 27.67 -1.62
CA PRO A 319 22.00 29.01 -1.18
C PRO A 319 21.94 29.15 0.35
N ASP A 320 20.98 28.49 1.00
CA ASP A 320 20.73 28.58 2.44
C ASP A 320 21.34 27.42 3.25
N ALA A 321 22.20 26.60 2.61
CA ALA A 321 22.89 25.50 3.31
C ALA A 321 23.75 26.04 4.46
N THR A 322 23.51 25.53 5.67
CA THR A 322 24.19 26.01 6.89
C THR A 322 25.67 25.67 6.89
N THR A 323 26.43 26.35 7.75
CA THR A 323 27.86 26.09 7.94
C THR A 323 28.13 24.65 8.36
N GLU A 324 27.27 24.06 9.20
CA GLU A 324 27.39 22.68 9.67
C GLU A 324 27.16 21.67 8.53
N VAL A 325 26.17 21.92 7.68
CA VAL A 325 25.91 21.09 6.50
C VAL A 325 27.09 21.18 5.53
N ARG A 326 27.57 22.39 5.25
CA ARG A 326 28.75 22.60 4.39
C ARG A 326 29.99 21.90 4.96
N ALA A 327 30.25 22.01 6.25
CA ALA A 327 31.36 21.31 6.90
C ALA A 327 31.24 19.78 6.79
N THR A 328 30.03 19.24 6.95
CA THR A 328 29.75 17.80 6.80
C THR A 328 30.01 17.32 5.37
N LEU A 329 29.56 18.08 4.37
CA LEU A 329 29.80 17.78 2.96
C LEU A 329 31.29 17.84 2.61
N HIS A 330 31.98 18.87 3.07
CA HIS A 330 33.42 19.03 2.86
C HIS A 330 34.18 17.85 3.48
N ALA A 331 33.87 17.49 4.72
CA ALA A 331 34.50 16.34 5.39
C ALA A 331 34.23 15.03 4.66
N SER A 332 33.00 14.82 4.18
CA SER A 332 32.63 13.63 3.40
C SER A 332 33.43 13.56 2.10
N MET A 333 33.57 14.67 1.39
CA MET A 333 34.31 14.76 0.13
C MET A 333 35.82 14.54 0.35
N ALA A 334 36.40 15.22 1.35
CA ALA A 334 37.82 15.15 1.67
C ALA A 334 38.27 13.76 2.13
N ALA A 335 37.35 12.95 2.68
CA ALA A 335 37.64 11.59 3.12
C ALA A 335 37.74 10.58 1.96
N ILE A 336 37.35 10.94 0.74
CA ILE A 336 37.30 10.00 -0.39
C ILE A 336 38.72 9.75 -0.91
N PRO A 337 39.19 8.49 -0.97
CA PRO A 337 40.44 8.17 -1.65
C PRO A 337 40.35 8.50 -3.14
N SER A 338 41.42 9.06 -3.72
CA SER A 338 41.45 9.40 -5.16
C SER A 338 41.18 8.18 -6.07
N ALA A 339 41.59 6.98 -5.66
CA ALA A 339 41.29 5.74 -6.37
C ALA A 339 39.78 5.45 -6.40
N THR A 340 39.10 5.54 -5.26
CA THR A 340 37.64 5.39 -5.16
C THR A 340 36.91 6.43 -6.00
N TYR A 341 37.33 7.70 -5.92
CA TYR A 341 36.68 8.75 -6.70
C TYR A 341 36.81 8.51 -8.21
N ARG A 342 37.98 8.06 -8.70
CA ARG A 342 38.17 7.67 -10.11
C ARG A 342 37.32 6.47 -10.49
N ASP A 343 37.25 5.47 -9.62
CA ASP A 343 36.48 4.25 -9.83
C ASP A 343 34.99 4.57 -10.00
N ALA A 344 34.41 5.36 -9.09
CA ALA A 344 33.03 5.80 -9.14
C ALA A 344 32.73 6.67 -10.39
N LEU A 345 33.62 7.61 -10.75
CA LEU A 345 33.46 8.42 -11.96
C LEU A 345 33.46 7.57 -13.23
N THR A 346 34.34 6.56 -13.28
CA THR A 346 34.43 5.65 -14.43
C THR A 346 33.15 4.84 -14.54
N CYS A 347 32.65 4.25 -13.45
CA CYS A 347 31.38 3.54 -13.48
C CYS A 347 30.20 4.46 -13.85
N PHE A 348 30.10 5.64 -13.23
CA PHE A 348 28.99 6.58 -13.45
C PHE A 348 28.90 7.07 -14.90
N THR A 349 30.05 7.26 -15.56
CA THR A 349 30.11 7.76 -16.94
C THR A 349 30.11 6.64 -17.99
N ASN A 350 30.04 5.37 -17.58
CA ASN A 350 29.89 4.22 -18.47
C ASN A 350 28.62 3.39 -18.12
N PRO A 351 27.42 4.00 -18.13
CA PRO A 351 26.18 3.28 -17.90
C PRO A 351 25.91 2.29 -19.06
N PRO A 352 25.43 1.07 -18.78
CA PRO A 352 25.26 0.03 -19.80
C PRO A 352 24.12 0.34 -20.79
N ALA A 353 23.05 0.98 -20.32
CA ALA A 353 21.88 1.37 -21.11
C ALA A 353 21.09 2.48 -20.43
N ALA A 354 20.13 3.07 -21.16
CA ALA A 354 19.09 3.92 -20.58
C ALA A 354 18.13 3.10 -19.70
N LEU A 355 17.48 3.76 -18.74
CA LEU A 355 16.56 3.10 -17.81
C LEU A 355 15.20 2.81 -18.46
N ALA A 356 14.71 1.58 -18.27
CA ALA A 356 13.41 1.10 -18.73
C ALA A 356 12.35 1.28 -17.62
N PHE A 357 11.78 2.48 -17.53
CA PHE A 357 10.85 2.89 -16.45
C PHE A 357 9.53 2.09 -16.43
N ASP A 358 9.14 1.49 -17.55
CA ASP A 358 7.92 0.69 -17.71
C ASP A 358 7.95 -0.65 -16.95
N SER A 359 9.13 -1.11 -16.56
CA SER A 359 9.32 -2.31 -15.73
C SER A 359 8.94 -2.11 -14.25
N ALA A 360 8.69 -0.88 -13.80
CA ALA A 360 8.35 -0.60 -12.41
C ALA A 360 6.91 -1.02 -12.09
N ASP A 361 6.75 -1.95 -11.14
CA ASP A 361 5.47 -2.40 -10.58
C ASP A 361 5.35 -2.15 -9.06
N PHE A 362 6.33 -1.43 -8.51
CA PHE A 362 6.46 -1.05 -7.10
C PHE A 362 6.32 0.47 -6.91
N PRO A 363 5.97 0.96 -5.71
CA PRO A 363 5.86 2.40 -5.46
C PRO A 363 7.19 3.13 -5.59
N VAL A 364 7.13 4.37 -6.07
CA VAL A 364 8.30 5.24 -6.26
C VAL A 364 8.07 6.59 -5.61
N LEU A 365 9.02 7.06 -4.79
CA LEU A 365 9.08 8.43 -4.29
C LEU A 365 10.29 9.14 -4.89
N MET A 366 10.07 10.23 -5.61
CA MET A 366 11.11 11.07 -6.18
C MET A 366 11.13 12.42 -5.46
N MET A 367 12.32 12.84 -5.05
CA MET A 367 12.55 14.11 -4.37
C MET A 367 13.72 14.86 -5.00
N THR A 368 13.63 16.18 -5.07
CA THR A 368 14.76 17.03 -5.43
C THR A 368 14.69 18.38 -4.72
N GLY A 369 15.84 19.03 -4.52
CA GLY A 369 15.89 20.36 -3.92
C GLY A 369 15.37 21.43 -4.89
N GLU A 370 14.72 22.45 -4.34
CA GLU A 370 14.28 23.62 -5.11
C GLU A 370 15.42 24.30 -5.89
N HIS A 371 16.63 24.29 -5.31
CA HIS A 371 17.82 24.92 -5.87
C HIS A 371 18.82 23.90 -6.44
N ASP A 372 18.39 22.65 -6.67
CA ASP A 372 19.24 21.64 -7.29
C ASP A 372 19.58 22.01 -8.74
N ARG A 373 20.87 22.19 -9.02
CA ARG A 373 21.37 22.56 -10.35
C ARG A 373 21.80 21.34 -11.17
N LEU A 374 21.98 20.18 -10.53
CA LEU A 374 22.39 18.93 -11.17
C LEU A 374 21.19 18.08 -11.56
N ALA A 375 20.12 18.14 -10.76
CA ALA A 375 18.86 17.46 -11.00
C ALA A 375 17.67 18.41 -10.78
N PRO A 376 17.47 19.41 -11.67
CA PRO A 376 16.48 20.44 -11.48
C PRO A 376 15.05 19.89 -11.29
N PRO A 377 14.19 20.55 -10.49
CA PRO A 377 12.79 20.14 -10.30
C PRO A 377 12.03 19.84 -11.58
N THR A 378 12.27 20.60 -12.64
CA THR A 378 11.63 20.39 -13.95
C THR A 378 12.00 19.05 -14.58
N GLU A 379 13.28 18.65 -14.51
CA GLU A 379 13.75 17.38 -15.07
C GLU A 379 13.20 16.20 -14.29
N ILE A 380 13.31 16.25 -12.95
CA ILE A 380 12.89 15.13 -12.08
C ILE A 380 11.37 14.92 -12.12
N ARG A 381 10.61 16.00 -12.33
CA ARG A 381 9.17 15.94 -12.62
C ARG A 381 8.84 15.24 -13.93
N GLU A 382 9.63 15.42 -14.99
CA GLU A 382 9.40 14.68 -16.23
C GLU A 382 9.78 13.21 -16.09
N VAL A 383 10.82 12.89 -15.31
CA VAL A 383 11.17 11.50 -15.00
C VAL A 383 10.10 10.82 -14.15
N SER A 384 9.51 11.50 -13.15
CA SER A 384 8.42 10.91 -12.36
C SER A 384 7.20 10.55 -13.21
N LYS A 385 6.88 11.36 -14.22
CA LYS A 385 5.84 11.04 -15.20
C LYS A 385 6.16 9.81 -16.05
N ARG A 386 7.44 9.54 -16.33
CA ARG A 386 7.85 8.32 -17.06
C ARG A 386 7.65 7.06 -16.22
N PHE A 387 7.89 7.12 -14.91
CA PHE A 387 7.49 6.04 -13.99
C PHE A 387 5.97 5.87 -13.94
N ALA A 388 5.22 6.98 -13.92
CA ALA A 388 3.76 6.98 -13.85
C ALA A 388 3.07 6.67 -15.20
N ALA A 389 3.84 6.42 -16.26
CA ALA A 389 3.31 6.19 -17.61
C ALA A 389 2.53 4.86 -17.70
N SER A 390 2.92 3.86 -16.91
CA SER A 390 2.07 2.71 -16.64
C SER A 390 1.22 3.01 -15.40
N ALA A 391 -0.06 2.61 -15.39
CA ALA A 391 -0.91 2.75 -14.20
C ALA A 391 -0.54 1.74 -13.08
N ALA A 392 0.55 1.00 -13.24
CA ALA A 392 0.96 -0.09 -12.35
C ALA A 392 1.55 0.41 -11.02
N PRO A 393 2.54 1.32 -10.98
CA PRO A 393 3.10 1.84 -9.75
C PRO A 393 2.33 3.06 -9.21
N PHE A 394 2.37 3.24 -7.88
CA PHE A 394 2.10 4.53 -7.26
C PHE A 394 3.38 5.38 -7.30
N VAL A 395 3.31 6.58 -7.88
CA VAL A 395 4.43 7.51 -7.97
C VAL A 395 4.16 8.78 -7.17
N GLN A 396 5.10 9.14 -6.29
CA GLN A 396 5.10 10.41 -5.60
C GLN A 396 6.28 11.27 -6.06
N PHE A 397 6.05 12.56 -6.32
CA PHE A 397 7.09 13.53 -6.65
C PHE A 397 7.00 14.74 -5.71
N GLU A 398 8.14 15.20 -5.20
CA GLU A 398 8.19 16.35 -4.30
C GLU A 398 9.44 17.22 -4.52
N VAL A 399 9.23 18.53 -4.42
CA VAL A 399 10.30 19.54 -4.36
C VAL A 399 10.53 19.92 -2.91
N VAL A 400 11.77 19.78 -2.44
CA VAL A 400 12.19 20.13 -1.09
C VAL A 400 12.57 21.61 -1.06
N ALA A 401 11.69 22.41 -0.45
CA ALA A 401 11.82 23.87 -0.43
C ALA A 401 13.12 24.33 0.26
N GLY A 402 13.81 25.30 -0.35
CA GLY A 402 15.05 25.90 0.15
C GLY A 402 16.30 25.00 0.09
N ALA A 403 16.18 23.76 -0.38
CA ALA A 403 17.31 22.82 -0.43
C ALA A 403 18.01 22.80 -1.80
N GLY A 404 19.32 22.54 -1.81
CA GLY A 404 20.09 22.18 -2.99
C GLY A 404 20.06 20.69 -3.31
N HIS A 405 21.13 20.20 -3.96
CA HIS A 405 21.25 18.83 -4.46
C HIS A 405 21.23 17.77 -3.34
N VAL A 406 21.76 18.12 -2.17
CA VAL A 406 21.87 17.24 -1.00
C VAL A 406 20.74 17.49 -0.02
N CYS A 407 19.50 17.41 -0.52
CA CYS A 407 18.29 17.81 0.18
C CYS A 407 18.03 17.05 1.49
N ASN A 408 18.53 15.81 1.61
CA ASN A 408 18.47 15.00 2.84
C ASN A 408 19.28 15.60 3.99
N LEU A 409 20.36 16.33 3.69
CA LEU A 409 21.22 17.00 4.67
C LEU A 409 20.78 18.44 4.93
N GLU A 410 20.36 19.16 3.88
CA GLU A 410 19.96 20.57 3.98
C GLU A 410 18.58 20.75 4.63
N ALA A 411 17.63 19.87 4.32
CA ALA A 411 16.24 19.95 4.80
C ALA A 411 15.73 18.59 5.34
N PRO A 412 16.42 17.98 6.32
CA PRO A 412 16.12 16.63 6.79
C PRO A 412 14.69 16.48 7.31
N ALA A 413 14.13 17.51 7.96
CA ALA A 413 12.77 17.45 8.49
C ALA A 413 11.69 17.34 7.39
N GLN A 414 11.91 17.98 6.23
CA GLN A 414 11.01 17.88 5.08
C GLN A 414 11.12 16.49 4.45
N VAL A 415 12.35 16.05 4.15
CA VAL A 415 12.63 14.72 3.61
C VAL A 415 12.07 13.61 4.50
N ASN A 416 12.29 13.69 5.82
CA ASN A 416 11.78 12.70 6.77
C ASN A 416 10.25 12.63 6.80
N ARG A 417 9.55 13.73 6.52
CA ARG A 417 8.08 13.73 6.47
C ARG A 417 7.56 12.98 5.25
N HIS A 418 8.18 13.16 4.09
CA HIS A 418 7.83 12.43 2.87
C HIS A 418 8.20 10.95 3.00
N LEU A 419 9.43 10.65 3.46
CA LEU A 419 9.87 9.29 3.76
C LEU A 419 8.94 8.60 4.76
N HIS A 420 8.57 9.24 5.87
CA HIS A 420 7.68 8.64 6.86
C HIS A 420 6.32 8.23 6.26
N LYS A 421 5.72 9.09 5.43
CA LYS A 421 4.46 8.75 4.75
C LYS A 421 4.65 7.58 3.79
N PHE A 422 5.71 7.61 2.98
CA PHE A 422 5.99 6.56 2.00
C PHE A 422 6.32 5.21 2.65
N LEU A 423 7.17 5.20 3.68
CA LEU A 423 7.54 3.99 4.42
C LEU A 423 6.36 3.36 5.17
N SER A 424 5.32 4.15 5.49
CA SER A 424 4.10 3.60 6.11
C SER A 424 3.31 2.64 5.21
N LEU A 425 3.63 2.59 3.91
CA LEU A 425 3.10 1.60 2.97
C LEU A 425 3.68 0.20 3.19
N PHE A 426 4.84 0.09 3.84
CA PHE A 426 5.60 -1.16 4.00
C PHE A 426 5.86 -1.53 5.46
N ALA A 427 5.76 -0.56 6.37
CA ALA A 427 5.85 -0.82 7.78
C ALA A 427 4.67 -1.69 8.22
N GLU A 428 4.95 -2.77 8.93
CA GLU A 428 3.89 -3.53 9.60
C GLU A 428 3.08 -2.56 10.48
N PRO A 429 1.74 -2.64 10.46
CA PRO A 429 0.93 -1.81 11.32
C PRO A 429 1.42 -2.03 12.74
N PRO A 430 1.78 -0.96 13.48
CA PRO A 430 2.29 -1.12 14.83
C PRO A 430 1.29 -1.94 15.63
N ALA A 431 1.79 -2.92 16.39
CA ALA A 431 0.95 -3.72 17.28
C ALA A 431 -0.02 -2.78 18.00
N PRO A 432 -1.33 -3.10 18.00
CA PRO A 432 -2.35 -2.17 18.47
C PRO A 432 -1.95 -1.67 19.86
N SER A 433 -1.92 -0.34 20.04
CA SER A 433 -1.58 0.24 21.33
C SER A 433 -2.43 -0.40 22.43
N ALA A 434 -1.94 -0.45 23.67
CA ALA A 434 -2.71 -1.01 24.79
C ALA A 434 -4.15 -0.45 24.86
N LYS A 435 -4.33 0.82 24.45
CA LYS A 435 -5.63 1.46 24.30
C LYS A 435 -6.48 0.85 23.17
N GLN A 436 -5.93 0.68 21.97
CA GLN A 436 -6.62 0.08 20.83
C GLN A 436 -6.95 -1.39 21.08
N ALA A 437 -6.01 -2.17 21.64
CA ALA A 437 -6.24 -3.55 22.04
C ALA A 437 -7.38 -3.65 23.07
N ARG A 438 -7.38 -2.76 24.08
CA ARG A 438 -8.47 -2.70 25.06
C ARG A 438 -9.81 -2.29 24.43
N GLN A 439 -9.82 -1.41 23.43
CA GLN A 439 -11.04 -1.02 22.71
C GLN A 439 -11.59 -2.16 21.85
N ALA A 440 -10.72 -2.87 21.12
CA ALA A 440 -11.09 -4.04 20.32
C ALA A 440 -11.65 -5.16 21.21
N ALA A 441 -10.94 -5.49 22.30
CA ALA A 441 -11.41 -6.47 23.29
C ALA A 441 -12.76 -6.08 23.89
N LYS A 442 -12.96 -4.78 24.19
CA LYS A 442 -14.25 -4.29 24.68
C LYS A 442 -15.36 -4.42 23.65
N ARG A 443 -15.09 -4.07 22.38
CA ARG A 443 -16.06 -4.22 21.28
C ARG A 443 -16.44 -5.69 21.10
N ALA A 444 -15.47 -6.59 21.09
CA ALA A 444 -15.72 -8.04 21.00
C ALA A 444 -16.62 -8.55 22.14
N ARG A 445 -16.36 -8.13 23.40
CA ARG A 445 -17.23 -8.48 24.54
C ARG A 445 -18.66 -7.98 24.38
N ILE A 446 -18.85 -6.76 23.86
CA ILE A 446 -20.18 -6.21 23.60
C ILE A 446 -20.92 -7.04 22.55
N LEU A 447 -20.24 -7.42 21.47
CA LEU A 447 -20.84 -8.19 20.39
C LEU A 447 -21.18 -9.63 20.84
N ASP A 448 -20.33 -10.28 21.62
CA ASP A 448 -20.62 -11.60 22.21
C ASP A 448 -21.83 -11.53 23.16
N ALA A 449 -21.88 -10.51 24.02
CA ALA A 449 -23.01 -10.30 24.92
C ALA A 449 -24.32 -10.06 24.15
N ALA A 450 -24.27 -9.22 23.10
CA ALA A 450 -25.43 -8.96 22.27
C ALA A 450 -25.92 -10.21 21.54
N LEU A 451 -25.01 -10.99 20.96
CA LEU A 451 -25.35 -12.26 20.30
C LEU A 451 -26.07 -13.21 21.27
N ARG A 452 -25.55 -13.36 22.51
CA ARG A 452 -26.20 -14.18 23.54
C ARG A 452 -27.57 -13.66 23.94
N GLU A 453 -27.72 -12.35 24.14
CA GLU A 453 -29.02 -11.75 24.48
C GLU A 453 -30.05 -11.95 23.37
N PHE A 454 -29.69 -11.67 22.11
CA PHE A 454 -30.56 -11.90 20.97
C PHE A 454 -30.97 -13.37 20.83
N SER A 455 -30.04 -14.29 21.13
CA SER A 455 -30.29 -15.73 21.08
C SER A 455 -31.28 -16.19 22.16
N LEU A 456 -31.20 -15.63 23.36
CA LEU A 456 -32.03 -16.02 24.51
C LEU A 456 -33.42 -15.36 24.50
N ASN A 457 -33.47 -14.08 24.17
CA ASN A 457 -34.65 -13.24 24.39
C ASN A 457 -35.31 -12.77 23.07
N GLY A 458 -34.76 -13.17 21.93
CA GLY A 458 -35.18 -12.68 20.62
C GLY A 458 -34.84 -11.21 20.39
N TYR A 459 -35.12 -10.70 19.19
CA TYR A 459 -34.78 -9.33 18.82
C TYR A 459 -35.59 -8.31 19.63
N SER A 460 -36.91 -8.47 19.65
CA SER A 460 -37.83 -7.56 20.34
C SER A 460 -37.68 -7.62 21.86
N GLY A 461 -37.44 -8.80 22.43
CA GLY A 461 -37.28 -9.00 23.87
C GLY A 461 -35.92 -8.56 24.42
N THR A 462 -34.91 -8.42 23.56
CA THR A 462 -33.59 -7.91 23.96
C THR A 462 -33.62 -6.40 24.17
N SER A 463 -33.20 -5.96 25.36
CA SER A 463 -33.03 -4.54 25.69
C SER A 463 -31.57 -4.11 25.67
N MET A 464 -31.32 -2.83 25.37
CA MET A 464 -29.98 -2.24 25.45
C MET A 464 -29.36 -2.34 26.85
N GLN A 465 -30.21 -2.37 27.89
CA GLN A 465 -29.76 -2.52 29.27
C GLN A 465 -29.20 -3.93 29.52
N ALA A 466 -29.90 -4.97 29.06
CA ALA A 466 -29.47 -6.36 29.21
C ALA A 466 -28.14 -6.64 28.50
N ILE A 467 -27.97 -6.09 27.28
CA ILE A 467 -26.70 -6.20 26.54
C ILE A 467 -25.56 -5.52 27.33
N ALA A 468 -25.80 -4.32 27.86
CA ALA A 468 -24.78 -3.57 28.60
C ALA A 468 -24.37 -4.29 29.90
N GLU A 469 -25.34 -4.82 30.65
CA GLU A 469 -25.11 -5.61 31.86
C GLU A 469 -24.29 -6.86 31.57
N ARG A 470 -24.67 -7.64 30.54
CA ARG A 470 -23.94 -8.85 30.15
C ARG A 470 -22.53 -8.55 29.65
N ALA A 471 -22.33 -7.44 28.96
CA ALA A 471 -21.03 -7.01 28.45
C ALA A 471 -20.14 -6.34 29.52
N GLU A 472 -20.65 -6.15 30.74
CA GLU A 472 -20.00 -5.41 31.83
C GLU A 472 -19.58 -4.00 31.38
N VAL A 473 -20.49 -3.29 30.71
CA VAL A 473 -20.32 -1.90 30.30
C VAL A 473 -21.52 -1.06 30.73
N SER A 474 -21.33 0.25 30.87
CA SER A 474 -22.47 1.14 31.11
C SER A 474 -23.31 1.30 29.83
N LYS A 475 -24.63 1.49 29.99
CA LYS A 475 -25.54 1.75 28.86
C LYS A 475 -25.08 2.94 27.97
N PRO A 476 -24.58 4.07 28.50
CA PRO A 476 -23.99 5.13 27.66
C PRO A 476 -22.76 4.67 26.87
N THR A 477 -21.92 3.81 27.45
CA THR A 477 -20.74 3.25 26.76
C THR A 477 -21.16 2.39 25.56
N LEU A 478 -22.22 1.59 25.71
CA LEU A 478 -22.75 0.77 24.62
C LEU A 478 -23.21 1.62 23.43
N TYR A 479 -23.97 2.69 23.69
CA TYR A 479 -24.38 3.64 22.66
C TYR A 479 -23.21 4.34 21.98
N GLN A 480 -22.17 4.71 22.75
CA GLN A 480 -20.99 5.35 22.19
C GLN A 480 -20.15 4.41 21.31
N TYR A 481 -20.08 3.11 21.65
CA TYR A 481 -19.21 2.14 20.96
C TYR A 481 -19.82 1.58 19.68
N ILE A 482 -21.12 1.30 19.67
CA ILE A 482 -21.78 0.62 18.54
C ILE A 482 -23.04 1.34 18.09
N GLY A 483 -23.79 1.94 19.03
CA GLY A 483 -24.99 2.71 18.72
C GLY A 483 -26.27 2.04 19.19
N GLN A 484 -27.31 2.10 18.36
CA GLN A 484 -28.64 1.55 18.65
C GLN A 484 -28.68 0.03 18.49
N LYS A 485 -29.77 -0.61 18.94
CA LYS A 485 -29.95 -2.07 18.91
C LYS A 485 -29.79 -2.65 17.50
N ASP A 486 -30.29 -1.96 16.47
CA ASP A 486 -30.14 -2.38 15.06
C ASP A 486 -28.67 -2.36 14.60
N ALA A 487 -27.90 -1.36 15.04
CA ALA A 487 -26.48 -1.24 14.72
C ALA A 487 -25.67 -2.34 15.43
N ILE A 488 -26.06 -2.73 16.64
CA ILE A 488 -25.45 -3.85 17.36
C ILE A 488 -25.76 -5.17 16.64
N LEU A 489 -27.01 -5.41 16.27
CA LEU A 489 -27.37 -6.60 15.50
C LEU A 489 -26.55 -6.68 14.21
N ARG A 490 -26.47 -5.58 13.46
CA ARG A 490 -25.65 -5.51 12.24
C ARG A 490 -24.18 -5.86 12.50
N ALA A 491 -23.57 -5.26 13.53
CA ALA A 491 -22.18 -5.48 13.87
C ALA A 491 -21.89 -6.93 14.33
N VAL A 492 -22.85 -7.59 15.00
CA VAL A 492 -22.77 -9.02 15.35
C VAL A 492 -22.73 -9.87 14.08
N LEU A 493 -23.61 -9.58 13.11
CA LEU A 493 -23.68 -10.31 11.84
C LEU A 493 -22.43 -10.10 10.98
N GLU A 494 -21.92 -8.87 10.91
CA GLU A 494 -20.69 -8.54 10.16
C GLU A 494 -19.46 -9.29 10.69
N THR A 495 -19.31 -9.37 12.01
CA THR A 495 -18.17 -10.07 12.64
C THR A 495 -18.18 -11.56 12.29
N GLY A 496 -19.37 -12.17 12.20
CA GLY A 496 -19.49 -13.56 11.82
C GLY A 496 -19.07 -13.84 10.37
N ARG A 497 -19.47 -12.95 9.45
CA ARG A 497 -19.09 -13.01 8.04
C ARG A 497 -17.57 -12.96 7.84
N GLU A 498 -16.86 -12.06 8.52
CA GLU A 498 -15.40 -11.92 8.39
C GLU A 498 -14.68 -13.23 8.74
N THR A 499 -15.17 -13.93 9.76
CA THR A 499 -14.62 -15.24 10.15
C THR A 499 -14.85 -16.31 9.07
N ILE A 500 -16.04 -16.31 8.46
CA ILE A 500 -16.41 -17.30 7.43
C ILE A 500 -15.59 -17.11 6.14
N LEU A 501 -15.39 -15.86 5.70
CA LEU A 501 -14.77 -15.54 4.41
C LEU A 501 -13.23 -15.39 4.46
N ALA A 502 -12.62 -15.42 5.66
CA ALA A 502 -11.18 -15.28 5.83
C ALA A 502 -10.33 -16.21 4.92
N PRO A 503 -10.69 -17.49 4.71
CA PRO A 503 -9.91 -18.36 3.82
C PRO A 503 -9.83 -17.86 2.37
N PHE A 504 -10.85 -17.15 1.87
CA PHE A 504 -10.80 -16.57 0.52
C PHE A 504 -9.91 -15.34 0.43
N THR A 505 -9.76 -14.60 1.53
CA THR A 505 -8.86 -13.43 1.56
C THR A 505 -7.38 -13.82 1.64
N GLU A 506 -7.09 -15.03 2.11
CA GLU A 506 -5.72 -15.57 2.28
C GLU A 506 -5.31 -16.54 1.16
N ALA A 507 -6.09 -16.60 0.07
CA ALA A 507 -6.01 -17.66 -0.94
C ALA A 507 -4.75 -17.67 -1.83
N GLN A 508 -3.86 -16.68 -1.75
CA GLN A 508 -2.73 -16.54 -2.69
C GLN A 508 -1.67 -17.66 -2.59
N THR A 509 -1.64 -18.40 -1.49
CA THR A 509 -0.59 -19.40 -1.20
C THR A 509 -1.07 -20.85 -1.22
N HIS A 510 -2.36 -21.09 -1.48
CA HIS A 510 -2.97 -22.42 -1.35
C HIS A 510 -3.70 -22.85 -2.63
N THR A 511 -3.75 -24.17 -2.86
CA THR A 511 -4.58 -24.80 -3.91
C THR A 511 -6.07 -24.55 -3.69
N MET A 512 -6.88 -24.52 -4.76
CA MET A 512 -8.31 -24.24 -4.68
C MET A 512 -9.05 -25.21 -3.75
N ALA A 513 -8.82 -26.53 -3.85
CA ALA A 513 -9.41 -27.53 -2.97
C ALA A 513 -9.14 -27.24 -1.49
N ARG A 514 -7.93 -26.80 -1.14
CA ARG A 514 -7.56 -26.45 0.24
C ARG A 514 -8.27 -25.18 0.73
N VAL A 515 -8.39 -24.17 -0.11
CA VAL A 515 -9.15 -22.95 0.23
C VAL A 515 -10.63 -23.28 0.43
N LEU A 516 -11.24 -24.05 -0.47
CA LEU A 516 -12.64 -24.50 -0.35
C LEU A 516 -12.87 -25.37 0.89
N TRP A 517 -11.91 -26.22 1.24
CA TRP A 517 -11.91 -27.03 2.47
C TRP A 517 -11.93 -26.16 3.73
N GLN A 518 -10.98 -25.21 3.81
CA GLN A 518 -10.86 -24.27 4.92
C GLN A 518 -12.12 -23.42 5.08
N PHE A 519 -12.63 -22.88 3.97
CA PHE A 519 -13.91 -22.16 3.96
C PHE A 519 -15.06 -23.03 4.48
N SER A 520 -15.18 -24.28 4.03
CA SER A 520 -16.29 -25.15 4.41
C SER A 520 -16.31 -25.45 5.92
N TRP A 521 -15.14 -25.68 6.51
CA TRP A 521 -15.01 -25.88 7.96
C TRP A 521 -15.20 -24.59 8.76
N ALA A 522 -14.66 -23.46 8.29
CA ALA A 522 -14.90 -22.16 8.91
C ALA A 522 -16.40 -21.83 8.91
N TYR A 523 -17.09 -22.09 7.79
CA TYR A 523 -18.53 -21.94 7.67
C TYR A 523 -19.28 -22.85 8.64
N ALA A 524 -18.99 -24.16 8.64
CA ALA A 524 -19.67 -25.14 9.51
C ALA A 524 -19.51 -24.80 11.00
N ARG A 525 -18.29 -24.54 11.45
CA ARG A 525 -18.00 -24.15 12.84
C ARG A 525 -18.65 -22.84 13.25
N HIS A 526 -18.94 -21.96 12.30
CA HIS A 526 -19.61 -20.71 12.60
C HIS A 526 -21.13 -20.89 12.70
N VAL A 527 -21.76 -21.45 11.67
CA VAL A 527 -23.23 -21.45 11.55
C VAL A 527 -23.93 -22.53 12.35
N LEU A 528 -23.22 -23.59 12.77
CA LEU A 528 -23.77 -24.65 13.61
C LEU A 528 -23.66 -24.36 15.11
N ARG A 529 -23.08 -23.22 15.49
CA ARG A 529 -23.08 -22.82 16.90
C ARG A 529 -24.51 -22.62 17.40
N PRO A 530 -24.82 -23.03 18.64
CA PRO A 530 -26.17 -22.92 19.20
C PRO A 530 -26.76 -21.51 19.18
N ASP A 531 -25.92 -20.49 19.38
CA ASP A 531 -26.31 -19.07 19.34
C ASP A 531 -26.65 -18.61 17.92
N HIS A 532 -25.84 -18.95 16.92
CA HIS A 532 -26.13 -18.64 15.52
C HIS A 532 -27.37 -19.36 14.98
N LEU A 533 -27.57 -20.62 15.36
CA LEU A 533 -28.80 -21.36 15.04
C LEU A 533 -30.04 -20.76 15.73
N ALA A 534 -29.90 -20.23 16.94
CA ALA A 534 -30.99 -19.51 17.62
C ALA A 534 -31.35 -18.22 16.88
N VAL A 535 -30.36 -17.41 16.48
CA VAL A 535 -30.60 -16.20 15.68
C VAL A 535 -31.23 -16.54 14.34
N ALA A 536 -30.76 -17.57 13.63
CA ALA A 536 -31.35 -17.98 12.36
C ALA A 536 -32.83 -18.40 12.52
N ARG A 537 -33.17 -19.18 13.54
CA ARG A 537 -34.56 -19.55 13.85
C ARG A 537 -35.42 -18.34 14.19
N LEU A 538 -34.89 -17.43 14.98
CA LEU A 538 -35.56 -16.17 15.31
C LEU A 538 -35.89 -15.36 14.04
N MET A 539 -34.94 -15.22 13.12
CA MET A 539 -35.17 -14.48 11.87
C MET A 539 -36.22 -15.16 10.99
N ILE A 540 -36.22 -16.50 10.93
CA ILE A 540 -37.26 -17.25 10.22
C ILE A 540 -38.64 -17.00 10.85
N GLY A 541 -38.74 -17.05 12.18
CA GLY A 541 -40.00 -16.84 12.91
C GLY A 541 -40.52 -15.40 12.91
N GLU A 542 -39.63 -14.42 12.80
CA GLU A 542 -39.99 -12.98 12.79
C GLU A 542 -40.23 -12.44 11.37
N ALA A 543 -40.04 -13.25 10.31
CA ALA A 543 -40.12 -12.81 8.92
C ALA A 543 -41.45 -12.13 8.54
N GLU A 544 -42.58 -12.59 9.10
CA GLU A 544 -43.88 -11.98 8.85
C GLU A 544 -44.14 -10.74 9.72
N ARG A 545 -43.52 -10.66 10.89
CA ARG A 545 -43.79 -9.60 11.89
C ARG A 545 -42.88 -8.39 11.73
N VAL A 546 -41.62 -8.63 11.36
CA VAL A 546 -40.56 -7.61 11.31
C VAL A 546 -39.71 -7.80 10.03
N PRO A 547 -40.33 -7.75 8.83
CA PRO A 547 -39.69 -8.10 7.56
C PRO A 547 -38.45 -7.25 7.24
N GLU A 548 -38.40 -6.01 7.71
CA GLU A 548 -37.27 -5.10 7.53
C GLU A 548 -36.01 -5.57 8.25
N VAL A 549 -36.15 -6.14 9.46
CA VAL A 549 -35.02 -6.68 10.23
C VAL A 549 -34.51 -7.97 9.59
N VAL A 550 -35.42 -8.80 9.06
CA VAL A 550 -35.06 -10.04 8.35
C VAL A 550 -34.38 -9.74 7.01
N LYS A 551 -34.87 -8.73 6.28
CA LYS A 551 -34.19 -8.24 5.07
C LYS A 551 -32.79 -7.74 5.41
N GLN A 552 -32.63 -6.94 6.45
CA GLN A 552 -31.32 -6.45 6.88
C GLN A 552 -30.39 -7.60 7.31
N PHE A 553 -30.91 -8.61 7.99
CA PHE A 553 -30.17 -9.82 8.33
C PHE A 553 -29.65 -10.53 7.07
N ASN A 554 -30.53 -10.75 6.08
CA ASN A 554 -30.17 -11.37 4.81
C ASN A 554 -29.10 -10.56 4.06
N ASP A 555 -29.33 -9.25 3.91
CA ASP A 555 -28.47 -8.32 3.17
C ASP A 555 -27.09 -8.15 3.82
N THR A 556 -26.97 -8.31 5.14
CA THR A 556 -25.70 -8.14 5.87
C THR A 556 -24.92 -9.45 6.01
N GLY A 557 -25.63 -10.58 6.17
CA GLY A 557 -25.02 -11.89 6.42
C GLY A 557 -25.07 -12.83 5.20
N PRO A 558 -26.16 -13.58 5.00
CA PRO A 558 -26.25 -14.60 3.96
C PRO A 558 -25.96 -14.09 2.53
N ALA A 559 -26.62 -13.02 2.07
CA ALA A 559 -26.43 -12.51 0.71
C ALA A 559 -24.99 -12.04 0.46
N ARG A 560 -24.35 -11.44 1.48
CA ARG A 560 -22.94 -11.02 1.41
C ARG A 560 -21.97 -12.20 1.44
N THR A 561 -22.30 -13.25 2.19
CA THR A 561 -21.52 -14.50 2.19
C THR A 561 -21.55 -15.14 0.81
N LEU A 562 -22.75 -15.24 0.20
CA LEU A 562 -22.90 -15.72 -1.18
C LEU A 562 -22.09 -14.88 -2.17
N SER A 563 -22.19 -13.55 -2.06
CA SER A 563 -21.42 -12.63 -2.90
C SER A 563 -19.91 -12.81 -2.73
N GLY A 564 -19.41 -13.08 -1.52
CA GLY A 564 -17.99 -13.35 -1.27
C GLY A 564 -17.52 -14.67 -1.90
N ILE A 565 -18.35 -15.72 -1.82
CA ILE A 565 -18.09 -16.98 -2.52
C ILE A 565 -18.06 -16.75 -4.04
N ALA A 566 -19.06 -16.07 -4.60
CA ALA A 566 -19.16 -15.78 -6.03
C ALA A 566 -17.96 -14.97 -6.54
N ALA A 567 -17.48 -13.99 -5.77
CA ALA A 567 -16.28 -13.22 -6.10
C ALA A 567 -15.03 -14.11 -6.19
N TYR A 568 -14.81 -14.98 -5.19
CA TYR A 568 -13.69 -15.94 -5.22
C TYR A 568 -13.78 -16.89 -6.42
N LEU A 569 -14.97 -17.45 -6.69
CA LEU A 569 -15.15 -18.35 -7.83
C LEU A 569 -14.92 -17.64 -9.17
N THR A 570 -15.33 -16.37 -9.29
CA THR A 570 -15.08 -15.53 -10.48
C THR A 570 -13.59 -15.36 -10.72
N ASP A 571 -12.83 -14.98 -9.69
CA ASP A 571 -11.37 -14.87 -9.75
C ASP A 571 -10.70 -16.18 -10.20
N ARG A 572 -11.14 -17.33 -9.65
CA ARG A 572 -10.64 -18.64 -10.07
C ARG A 572 -11.01 -19.01 -11.50
N ARG A 573 -12.19 -18.61 -12.00
CA ARG A 573 -12.59 -18.80 -13.41
C ARG A 573 -11.73 -17.95 -14.34
N ASP A 574 -11.51 -16.69 -13.98
CA ASP A 574 -10.76 -15.73 -14.80
C ASP A 574 -9.26 -16.12 -14.85
N ALA A 575 -8.74 -16.73 -13.78
CA ALA A 575 -7.44 -17.41 -13.74
C ALA A 575 -7.42 -18.78 -14.44
N GLY A 576 -8.55 -19.24 -14.97
CA GLY A 576 -8.65 -20.45 -15.79
C GLY A 576 -8.83 -21.76 -15.02
N HIS A 577 -9.07 -21.74 -13.71
CA HIS A 577 -9.22 -22.95 -12.88
C HIS A 577 -10.64 -23.52 -12.85
N LEU A 578 -11.67 -22.68 -13.04
CA LEU A 578 -13.09 -23.06 -13.03
C LEU A 578 -13.77 -22.79 -14.39
N ILE A 579 -14.88 -23.47 -14.65
CA ILE A 579 -15.78 -23.24 -15.79
C ILE A 579 -17.22 -23.16 -15.29
N PHE A 580 -17.87 -22.02 -15.46
CA PHE A 580 -19.31 -21.83 -15.24
C PHE A 580 -19.81 -20.57 -15.97
N ASP A 581 -21.12 -20.51 -16.22
CA ASP A 581 -21.77 -19.36 -16.86
C ASP A 581 -22.13 -18.26 -15.84
N ASP A 582 -22.69 -18.65 -14.69
CA ASP A 582 -23.15 -17.75 -13.64
C ASP A 582 -22.45 -18.03 -12.29
N ALA A 583 -21.76 -17.02 -11.76
CA ALA A 583 -20.99 -17.12 -10.53
C ALA A 583 -21.86 -17.31 -9.28
N TYR A 584 -23.05 -16.69 -9.24
CA TYR A 584 -23.97 -16.81 -8.12
C TYR A 584 -24.59 -18.20 -8.07
N VAL A 585 -24.98 -18.76 -9.22
CA VAL A 585 -25.49 -20.14 -9.28
C VAL A 585 -24.42 -21.14 -8.85
N ALA A 586 -23.17 -20.99 -9.33
CA ALA A 586 -22.07 -21.84 -8.89
C ALA A 586 -21.81 -21.71 -7.38
N ALA A 587 -21.87 -20.49 -6.84
CA ALA A 587 -21.74 -20.24 -5.40
C ALA A 587 -22.87 -20.89 -4.60
N GLU A 588 -24.12 -20.82 -5.05
CA GLU A 588 -25.28 -21.48 -4.43
C GLU A 588 -25.14 -22.99 -4.42
N HIS A 589 -24.62 -23.58 -5.50
CA HIS A 589 -24.34 -25.01 -5.57
C HIS A 589 -23.27 -25.41 -4.55
N LEU A 590 -22.11 -24.73 -4.53
CA LEU A 590 -21.07 -24.98 -3.53
C LEU A 590 -21.66 -24.91 -2.13
N TRP A 591 -22.37 -23.82 -1.83
CA TRP A 591 -22.86 -23.53 -0.50
C TRP A 591 -23.91 -24.56 -0.03
N SER A 592 -24.79 -24.98 -0.93
CA SER A 592 -25.80 -25.99 -0.66
C SER A 592 -25.19 -27.38 -0.45
N LEU A 593 -24.20 -27.75 -1.26
CA LEU A 593 -23.57 -29.07 -1.26
C LEU A 593 -22.77 -29.34 0.02
N ILE A 594 -22.15 -28.32 0.63
CA ILE A 594 -21.25 -28.54 1.78
C ILE A 594 -21.99 -28.82 3.10
N LEU A 595 -23.14 -28.15 3.36
CA LEU A 595 -23.71 -28.11 4.72
C LEU A 595 -25.24 -28.00 4.82
N SER A 596 -26.00 -27.91 3.72
CA SER A 596 -27.45 -27.66 3.80
C SER A 596 -28.19 -28.71 4.64
N GLY A 597 -27.88 -30.00 4.48
CA GLY A 597 -28.47 -31.10 5.25
C GLY A 597 -28.22 -30.98 6.76
N PRO A 598 -26.95 -31.06 7.23
CA PRO A 598 -26.62 -30.95 8.65
C PRO A 598 -27.15 -29.65 9.31
N ARG A 599 -27.06 -28.52 8.60
CA ARG A 599 -27.52 -27.23 9.12
C ARG A 599 -29.04 -27.18 9.26
N ASN A 600 -29.79 -27.63 8.26
CA ASN A 600 -31.25 -27.63 8.32
C ASN A 600 -31.75 -28.57 9.42
N HIS A 601 -31.11 -29.74 9.58
CA HIS A 601 -31.41 -30.65 10.69
C HIS A 601 -31.24 -29.96 12.05
N ALA A 602 -30.10 -29.28 12.26
CA ALA A 602 -29.82 -28.55 13.50
C ALA A 602 -30.77 -27.35 13.75
N LEU A 603 -31.34 -26.76 12.69
CA LEU A 603 -32.40 -25.75 12.82
C LEU A 603 -33.72 -26.34 13.31
N TYR A 604 -34.06 -27.57 12.94
CA TYR A 604 -35.28 -28.26 13.39
C TYR A 604 -35.11 -28.95 14.74
N PHE A 605 -33.91 -29.48 15.03
CA PHE A 605 -33.58 -30.26 16.22
C PHE A 605 -32.39 -29.65 16.96
N PRO A 606 -32.59 -28.64 17.82
CA PRO A 606 -31.49 -27.84 18.40
C PRO A 606 -30.56 -28.61 19.34
N GLN A 607 -30.96 -29.79 19.80
CA GLN A 607 -30.18 -30.67 20.68
C GLN A 607 -29.42 -31.75 19.90
N ASP A 608 -29.59 -31.80 18.58
CA ASP A 608 -29.06 -32.84 17.69
C ASP A 608 -28.25 -32.18 16.58
N VAL A 609 -27.09 -31.63 16.97
CA VAL A 609 -26.13 -31.02 16.05
C VAL A 609 -25.18 -32.10 15.54
N ALA A 610 -24.95 -32.13 14.23
CA ALA A 610 -24.08 -33.10 13.58
C ALA A 610 -22.66 -33.08 14.19
N ASP A 611 -22.12 -34.28 14.43
CA ASP A 611 -20.74 -34.49 14.87
C ASP A 611 -19.73 -34.23 13.74
N ASP A 612 -18.46 -34.10 14.12
CA ASP A 612 -17.37 -33.81 13.17
C ASP A 612 -17.27 -34.87 12.06
N ASP A 613 -17.56 -36.15 12.35
CA ASP A 613 -17.58 -37.21 11.35
C ASP A 613 -18.68 -37.00 10.29
N THR A 614 -19.87 -36.60 10.72
CA THR A 614 -20.99 -36.29 9.82
C THR A 614 -20.70 -35.04 8.99
N LEU A 615 -20.14 -34.01 9.61
CA LEU A 615 -19.73 -32.79 8.91
C LEU A 615 -18.62 -33.05 7.91
N HIS A 616 -17.61 -33.83 8.30
CA HIS A 616 -16.51 -34.25 7.45
C HIS A 616 -17.01 -34.99 6.22
N ARG A 617 -17.92 -35.96 6.39
CA ARG A 617 -18.56 -36.66 5.25
C ARG A 617 -19.35 -35.71 4.35
N SER A 618 -20.16 -34.82 4.93
CA SER A 618 -20.98 -33.85 4.18
C SER A 618 -20.10 -32.92 3.34
N ILE A 619 -19.12 -32.27 3.98
CA ILE A 619 -18.22 -31.31 3.34
C ILE A 619 -17.40 -32.00 2.25
N THR A 620 -16.77 -33.14 2.54
CA THR A 620 -15.92 -33.85 1.57
C THR A 620 -16.71 -34.26 0.34
N ASN A 621 -17.90 -34.84 0.52
CA ASN A 621 -18.75 -35.24 -0.61
C ASN A 621 -19.26 -34.03 -1.39
N GLY A 622 -19.68 -32.97 -0.70
CA GLY A 622 -20.13 -31.74 -1.33
C GLY A 622 -19.06 -31.09 -2.20
N LEU A 623 -17.83 -31.00 -1.68
CA LEU A 623 -16.68 -30.49 -2.42
C LEU A 623 -16.29 -31.39 -3.59
N ARG A 624 -16.30 -32.72 -3.42
CA ARG A 624 -16.06 -33.66 -4.53
C ARG A 624 -17.05 -33.47 -5.68
N VAL A 625 -18.35 -33.30 -5.37
CA VAL A 625 -19.39 -33.04 -6.38
C VAL A 625 -19.14 -31.69 -7.07
N PHE A 626 -18.85 -30.65 -6.29
CA PHE A 626 -18.58 -29.31 -6.83
C PHE A 626 -17.36 -29.31 -7.76
N LEU A 627 -16.24 -29.88 -7.33
CA LEU A 627 -15.01 -29.92 -8.12
C LEU A 627 -15.20 -30.71 -9.43
N ARG A 628 -15.91 -31.83 -9.40
CA ARG A 628 -16.23 -32.59 -10.63
C ARG A 628 -17.10 -31.81 -11.61
N ALA A 629 -17.97 -30.94 -11.11
CA ALA A 629 -18.86 -30.16 -11.94
C ALA A 629 -18.17 -28.91 -12.54
N TYR A 630 -17.26 -28.29 -11.79
CA TYR A 630 -16.78 -26.93 -12.09
C TYR A 630 -15.27 -26.80 -12.34
N ALA A 631 -14.42 -27.71 -11.85
CA ALA A 631 -12.97 -27.59 -12.00
C ALA A 631 -12.51 -27.98 -13.42
N LYS A 632 -11.51 -27.26 -13.95
CA LYS A 632 -10.82 -27.68 -15.18
C LYS A 632 -9.85 -28.83 -14.95
N ASP A 633 -9.12 -28.79 -13.85
CA ASP A 633 -8.23 -29.87 -13.41
C ASP A 633 -8.92 -30.70 -12.31
N VAL A 634 -9.84 -31.56 -12.72
CA VAL A 634 -10.62 -32.38 -11.79
C VAL A 634 -9.73 -33.36 -11.02
N GLU A 635 -8.76 -33.99 -11.68
CA GLU A 635 -7.92 -35.02 -11.04
C GLU A 635 -6.97 -34.42 -10.00
N GLY A 636 -6.30 -33.29 -10.32
CA GLY A 636 -5.38 -32.63 -9.40
C GLY A 636 -6.07 -32.08 -8.15
N GLU A 637 -7.25 -31.47 -8.32
CA GLU A 637 -8.02 -30.92 -7.20
C GLU A 637 -8.63 -32.02 -6.32
N LEU A 638 -9.10 -33.13 -6.90
CA LEU A 638 -9.60 -34.27 -6.14
C LEU A 638 -8.47 -34.98 -5.35
N ALA A 639 -7.29 -35.16 -5.96
CA ALA A 639 -6.14 -35.73 -5.26
C ALA A 639 -5.71 -34.86 -4.07
N THR A 640 -5.76 -33.54 -4.23
CA THR A 640 -5.49 -32.58 -3.15
C THR A 640 -6.54 -32.68 -2.05
N LEU A 641 -7.83 -32.73 -2.41
CA LEU A 641 -8.94 -32.86 -1.47
C LEU A 641 -8.85 -34.16 -0.65
N ASP A 642 -8.53 -35.27 -1.30
CA ASP A 642 -8.41 -36.57 -0.65
C ASP A 642 -7.29 -36.52 0.41
N LYS A 643 -6.12 -35.99 0.04
CA LYS A 643 -4.99 -35.82 0.95
C LYS A 643 -5.32 -34.96 2.17
N ILE A 644 -5.96 -33.80 1.98
CA ILE A 644 -6.29 -32.91 3.11
C ILE A 644 -7.48 -33.43 3.94
N SER A 645 -8.35 -34.26 3.37
CA SER A 645 -9.47 -34.85 4.11
C SER A 645 -9.00 -35.95 5.07
N GLU A 646 -7.94 -36.69 4.72
CA GLU A 646 -7.34 -37.71 5.60
C GLU A 646 -6.69 -37.11 6.86
N ASP A 647 -6.20 -35.87 6.76
CA ASP A 647 -5.59 -35.13 7.89
C ASP A 647 -6.63 -34.66 8.94
N GLY A 648 -7.93 -34.79 8.66
CA GLY A 648 -9.02 -34.38 9.55
C GLY A 648 -9.32 -32.88 9.54
N PRO A 649 -10.29 -32.40 10.34
CA PRO A 649 -10.57 -30.97 10.49
C PRO A 649 -9.36 -30.21 11.06
N LEU A 650 -9.03 -29.06 10.45
CA LEU A 650 -7.94 -28.16 10.86
C LEU A 650 -8.08 -27.57 12.26
#